data_AF-A0A1H3DDI7-F1
#
_entry.id   AF-A0A1H3DDI7-F1
#
_cell.length_a   1.000
_cell.length_b   1.000
_cell.length_c   1.000
_cell.angle_alpha   90.00
_cell.angle_beta   90.00
_cell.angle_gamma   90.00
#
_symmetry.space_group_name_H-M   'P 1'
#
loop_
_entity.id
_entity.type
_entity.pdbx_description
1 polymer ?
#
loop_
_entity_poly.entity_id
_entity_poly.type
_entity_poly.pdbx_seq_one_letter_code
_entity_poly.pdbx_strand_id
1 'polypeptide(L)'
;MPNGGAPLSPPRPATVTVLGIGEAGCRMLNAVTAAVDRTDPDPAFEYVAIDSRAEDLNALAPDRAETIGLDPPNRTFQMDIDTRGYLSDTDRLPANGGAARQRAIGRYYLDSDANFGAVYAALSAVFDRDDPETDRPEAPDGPAPHHVWVLSSLGGGTGSGAVPLILALLDEHAPSDTWLFGLGSVDLLTGFGEALVPSADKRVVYNTYTALRELRVLLGFADDHYPIDLPVDTDTPSLGTATLTLTQSPVHAYGLLPMPPEARADPDARAAVNRRAAELIVRSAREPDLLDVGPARKGAVGATLFSVDADGIEVPLEAISAYVDTRAEIDALDEQIDAHDAAAASLDAASRAVDRLRNRGTSGDVDELFVPRRALDVASDRAEGLSRPDASLTFDSAVAEVRDAFGEFPHADLAHDADVNPDPNAIATLLVAQEVHARLESALEEHPFPDRIDRLTHELTDDVGDALREDADPVDRWDRTLAPLLRQRESLLARTTDELLPIRLGRRRTLESEREQAATRRSELATLRDEYVQLRRVHDEAADERRDAETALRDALEALDERRREVRETLEHRRSQRQELEERREALREKLTAGTDGPYRQLPLENPDWIDPDLLEQLETVSDVTDAGVLDQRAVAEGAHAMLDRLEEPIQDRTPHETAVTPSSTLALSISEATFERLDDPALQLDAVPPLSTTLDRFESVSTLEEHGALSIDAVVTFEGIRLENSSVFGPLDEYYTAPDRSVGELFGTDLSDSPVADSVAYPELFEAAGAADETPD
;
A
#
# COMPACT_ATOMS: atom_id res chain seq x y z
N MET A 1 -56.49 38.11 9.07
CA MET A 1 -55.97 36.81 8.62
C MET A 1 -54.61 37.09 8.02
N PRO A 2 -53.51 36.84 8.73
CA PRO A 2 -52.19 36.99 8.13
C PRO A 2 -51.98 35.81 7.18
N ASN A 3 -51.62 36.12 5.93
CA ASN A 3 -51.21 35.13 4.95
C ASN A 3 -49.92 34.49 5.43
N GLY A 4 -49.90 33.17 5.56
CA GLY A 4 -48.69 32.41 5.85
C GLY A 4 -47.67 32.63 4.74
N GLY A 5 -46.48 33.09 5.12
CA GLY A 5 -45.32 33.12 4.24
C GLY A 5 -44.93 31.68 3.88
N ALA A 6 -44.76 31.42 2.59
CA ALA A 6 -44.05 30.24 2.12
C ALA A 6 -42.59 30.29 2.60
N PRO A 7 -41.92 29.15 2.80
CA PRO A 7 -40.55 29.10 3.32
C PRO A 7 -39.54 29.83 2.40
N LEU A 8 -38.43 30.28 3.00
CA LEU A 8 -37.43 31.24 2.48
C LEU A 8 -36.22 30.61 1.76
N SER A 9 -36.21 29.32 1.41
CA SER A 9 -35.00 28.59 0.96
C SER A 9 -35.27 27.72 -0.27
N PRO A 10 -34.24 27.15 -0.95
CA PRO A 10 -34.47 26.19 -2.02
C PRO A 10 -35.16 24.94 -1.43
N PRO A 11 -36.08 24.28 -2.16
CA PRO A 11 -36.60 23.00 -1.72
C PRO A 11 -35.50 21.94 -1.72
N ARG A 12 -35.69 20.85 -0.97
CA ARG A 12 -34.75 19.72 -1.06
C ARG A 12 -34.77 19.14 -2.49
N PRO A 13 -33.59 18.96 -3.12
CA PRO A 13 -33.50 18.36 -4.45
C PRO A 13 -33.88 16.88 -4.42
N ALA A 14 -34.45 16.39 -5.51
CA ALA A 14 -34.54 14.97 -5.81
C ALA A 14 -33.34 14.47 -6.62
N THR A 15 -32.66 15.39 -7.32
CA THR A 15 -31.42 15.12 -8.06
C THR A 15 -30.49 16.33 -7.94
N VAL A 16 -29.18 16.08 -7.90
CA VAL A 16 -28.15 17.10 -7.99
C VAL A 16 -27.23 16.81 -9.16
N THR A 17 -27.10 17.73 -10.12
CA THR A 17 -26.11 17.62 -11.20
C THR A 17 -24.97 18.61 -10.95
N VAL A 18 -23.73 18.15 -11.06
CA VAL A 18 -22.53 18.97 -10.82
C VAL A 18 -21.70 19.03 -12.08
N LEU A 19 -21.44 20.24 -12.56
CA LEU A 19 -20.68 20.54 -13.77
C LEU A 19 -19.32 21.12 -13.39
N GLY A 20 -18.24 20.39 -13.65
CA GLY A 20 -16.87 20.88 -13.46
C GLY A 20 -16.30 21.44 -14.77
N ILE A 21 -15.95 22.73 -14.81
CA ILE A 21 -15.42 23.38 -16.02
C ILE A 21 -13.94 23.75 -15.86
N GLY A 22 -13.12 23.24 -16.77
CA GLY A 22 -11.67 23.37 -16.77
C GLY A 22 -11.00 22.56 -15.65
N GLU A 23 -9.67 22.47 -15.70
CA GLU A 23 -8.84 21.69 -14.78
C GLU A 23 -9.26 21.81 -13.29
N ALA A 24 -9.45 23.03 -12.78
CA ALA A 24 -9.86 23.25 -11.39
C ALA A 24 -11.30 22.81 -11.11
N GLY A 25 -12.22 23.04 -12.06
CA GLY A 25 -13.60 22.57 -11.98
C GLY A 25 -13.68 21.04 -11.92
N CYS A 26 -12.89 20.34 -12.75
CA CYS A 26 -12.83 18.87 -12.74
C CYS A 26 -12.25 18.33 -11.42
N ARG A 27 -11.24 18.99 -10.84
CA ARG A 27 -10.71 18.62 -9.51
C ARG A 27 -11.76 18.77 -8.39
N MET A 28 -12.52 19.86 -8.40
CA MET A 28 -13.62 20.05 -7.45
C MET A 28 -14.72 19.00 -7.67
N LEU A 29 -15.07 18.70 -8.93
CA LEU A 29 -16.03 17.65 -9.28
C LEU A 29 -15.60 16.27 -8.75
N ASN A 30 -14.30 15.95 -8.83
CA ASN A 30 -13.75 14.73 -8.27
C ASN A 30 -13.84 14.68 -6.74
N ALA A 31 -13.59 15.80 -6.06
CA ALA A 31 -13.78 15.89 -4.62
C ALA A 31 -15.26 15.72 -4.21
N VAL A 32 -16.21 16.27 -4.99
CA VAL A 32 -17.65 16.04 -4.77
C VAL A 32 -17.98 14.57 -4.91
N THR A 33 -17.48 13.89 -5.94
CA THR A 33 -17.68 12.45 -6.14
C THR A 33 -17.17 11.65 -4.94
N ALA A 34 -15.97 11.93 -4.45
CA ALA A 34 -15.42 11.28 -3.27
C ALA A 34 -16.24 11.55 -2.00
N ALA A 35 -16.76 12.77 -1.82
CA ALA A 35 -17.63 13.09 -0.69
C ALA A 35 -18.97 12.33 -0.76
N VAL A 36 -19.59 12.26 -1.94
CA VAL A 36 -20.83 11.50 -2.18
C VAL A 36 -20.60 10.01 -1.92
N ASP A 37 -19.50 9.43 -2.39
CA ASP A 37 -19.21 8.00 -2.18
C ASP A 37 -18.94 7.66 -0.70
N ARG A 38 -18.45 8.65 0.07
CA ARG A 38 -18.21 8.51 1.51
C ARG A 38 -19.48 8.63 2.33
N THR A 39 -20.39 9.55 1.97
CA THR A 39 -21.59 9.85 2.78
C THR A 39 -22.87 9.19 2.29
N ASP A 40 -22.87 8.64 1.07
CA ASP A 40 -24.03 8.08 0.35
C ASP A 40 -25.32 8.92 0.55
N PRO A 41 -25.28 10.21 0.17
CA PRO A 41 -26.37 11.13 0.45
C PRO A 41 -27.60 10.81 -0.41
N ASP A 42 -28.79 10.93 0.18
CA ASP A 42 -30.06 11.12 -0.54
C ASP A 42 -30.27 12.65 -0.66
N PRO A 43 -30.25 13.24 -1.88
CA PRO A 43 -30.59 12.68 -3.20
C PRO A 43 -29.44 12.17 -4.10
N ALA A 44 -29.79 11.59 -5.26
CA ALA A 44 -28.86 11.12 -6.28
C ALA A 44 -28.04 12.24 -6.94
N PHE A 45 -26.77 11.94 -7.25
CA PHE A 45 -25.81 12.85 -7.87
C PHE A 45 -25.40 12.43 -9.28
N GLU A 46 -25.33 13.41 -10.18
CA GLU A 46 -24.85 13.27 -11.56
C GLU A 46 -23.70 14.24 -11.82
N TYR A 47 -22.80 13.86 -12.74
CA TYR A 47 -21.53 14.57 -12.94
C TYR A 47 -21.25 14.82 -14.42
N VAL A 48 -20.89 16.05 -14.75
CA VAL A 48 -20.46 16.44 -16.10
C VAL A 48 -19.14 17.19 -16.00
N ALA A 49 -18.16 16.80 -16.79
CA ALA A 49 -16.85 17.44 -16.85
C ALA A 49 -16.63 18.08 -18.23
N ILE A 50 -16.25 19.35 -18.26
CA ILE A 50 -16.02 20.11 -19.49
C ILE A 50 -14.60 20.67 -19.47
N ASP A 51 -13.76 20.27 -20.43
CA ASP A 51 -12.44 20.89 -20.60
C ASP A 51 -12.00 20.89 -22.08
N SER A 52 -11.21 21.90 -22.40
CA SER A 52 -10.40 22.04 -23.60
C SER A 52 -9.17 21.12 -23.68
N ARG A 53 -8.84 20.39 -22.61
CA ARG A 53 -7.75 19.39 -22.59
C ARG A 53 -8.28 18.00 -22.30
N ALA A 54 -8.16 17.12 -23.29
CA ALA A 54 -8.54 15.72 -23.13
C ALA A 54 -7.70 15.00 -22.05
N GLU A 55 -6.43 15.37 -21.87
CA GLU A 55 -5.58 14.81 -20.81
C GLU A 55 -6.14 15.14 -19.41
N ASP A 56 -6.61 16.36 -19.19
CA ASP A 56 -7.18 16.79 -17.91
C ASP A 56 -8.52 16.09 -17.64
N LEU A 57 -9.37 15.93 -18.67
CA LEU A 57 -10.61 15.14 -18.54
C LEU A 57 -10.32 13.70 -18.15
N ASN A 58 -9.36 13.04 -18.81
CA ASN A 58 -9.03 11.65 -18.52
C ASN A 58 -8.35 11.45 -17.16
N ALA A 59 -7.63 12.47 -16.66
CA ALA A 59 -6.85 12.36 -15.43
C ALA A 59 -7.59 12.89 -14.18
N LEU A 60 -8.53 13.82 -14.35
CA LEU A 60 -9.13 14.57 -13.24
C LEU A 60 -10.65 14.44 -13.15
N ALA A 61 -11.36 14.09 -14.24
CA ALA A 61 -12.80 13.87 -14.15
C ALA A 61 -13.08 12.50 -13.47
N PRO A 62 -14.15 12.38 -12.68
CA PRO A 62 -14.61 11.09 -12.17
C PRO A 62 -14.92 10.11 -13.30
N ASP A 63 -14.67 8.81 -13.11
CA ASP A 63 -14.97 7.76 -14.10
C ASP A 63 -16.45 7.72 -14.52
N ARG A 64 -17.35 8.08 -13.60
CA ARG A 64 -18.81 8.14 -13.82
C ARG A 64 -19.29 9.46 -14.43
N ALA A 65 -18.41 10.43 -14.64
CA ALA A 65 -18.79 11.71 -15.20
C ALA A 65 -18.93 11.62 -16.73
N GLU A 66 -19.96 12.27 -17.25
CA GLU A 66 -20.04 12.55 -18.68
C GLU A 66 -18.99 13.60 -19.04
N THR A 67 -18.17 13.31 -20.04
CA THR A 67 -17.08 14.21 -20.46
C THR A 67 -17.41 14.93 -21.76
N ILE A 68 -17.21 16.25 -21.76
CA ILE A 68 -17.40 17.11 -22.91
C ILE A 68 -16.05 17.76 -23.24
N GLY A 69 -15.40 17.28 -24.30
CA GLY A 69 -14.15 17.84 -24.81
C GLY A 69 -14.41 19.08 -25.66
N LEU A 70 -13.71 20.18 -25.38
CA LEU A 70 -13.71 21.37 -26.24
C LEU A 70 -12.53 21.31 -27.20
N ASP A 71 -12.77 20.81 -28.41
CA ASP A 71 -11.71 20.61 -29.41
C ASP A 71 -11.18 21.96 -29.93
N PRO A 72 -9.86 22.11 -30.16
CA PRO A 72 -9.30 23.33 -30.76
C PRO A 72 -9.84 23.61 -32.17
N PRO A 73 -10.57 24.73 -32.37
CA PRO A 73 -11.12 25.10 -33.68
C PRO A 73 -10.04 25.75 -34.58
N ASN A 74 -8.92 25.05 -34.80
CA ASN A 74 -7.70 25.57 -35.44
C ASN A 74 -7.87 26.04 -36.89
N ARG A 75 -8.93 25.62 -37.59
CA ARG A 75 -9.09 25.86 -39.04
C ARG A 75 -9.51 27.29 -39.36
N THR A 76 -10.29 27.91 -38.48
CA THR A 76 -10.89 29.24 -38.69
C THR A 76 -10.30 30.30 -37.78
N PHE A 77 -9.55 29.92 -36.74
CA PHE A 77 -9.02 30.84 -35.71
C PHE A 77 -8.40 32.14 -36.25
N GLN A 78 -7.56 32.08 -37.28
CA GLN A 78 -6.94 33.30 -37.82
C GLN A 78 -7.94 34.23 -38.50
N MET A 79 -9.00 33.70 -39.10
CA MET A 79 -10.10 34.49 -39.66
C MET A 79 -11.00 35.02 -38.53
N ASP A 80 -11.21 34.22 -37.49
CA ASP A 80 -12.09 34.56 -36.37
C ASP A 80 -11.52 35.67 -35.48
N ILE A 81 -10.19 35.82 -35.41
CA ILE A 81 -9.54 36.97 -34.77
C ILE A 81 -10.01 38.31 -35.39
N ASP A 82 -10.21 38.34 -36.72
CA ASP A 82 -10.62 39.56 -37.41
C ASP A 82 -12.13 39.86 -37.27
N THR A 83 -12.94 38.87 -36.89
CA THR A 83 -14.41 38.97 -36.88
C THR A 83 -15.01 39.00 -35.49
N ARG A 84 -14.36 38.39 -34.48
CA ARG A 84 -14.88 38.27 -33.12
C ARG A 84 -14.27 39.33 -32.21
N GLY A 85 -15.09 40.27 -31.75
CA GLY A 85 -14.64 41.46 -31.02
C GLY A 85 -13.97 41.22 -29.66
N TYR A 86 -14.05 40.00 -29.11
CA TYR A 86 -13.39 39.61 -27.86
C TYR A 86 -12.03 38.91 -28.08
N LEU A 87 -11.63 38.63 -29.33
CA LEU A 87 -10.32 38.08 -29.66
C LEU A 87 -9.33 39.18 -30.05
N SER A 88 -8.06 38.96 -29.77
CA SER A 88 -6.96 39.86 -30.12
C SER A 88 -5.91 39.20 -31.02
N ASP A 89 -5.14 40.02 -31.73
CA ASP A 89 -3.98 39.57 -32.53
C ASP A 89 -2.88 38.88 -31.68
N THR A 90 -2.96 39.00 -30.36
CA THR A 90 -2.02 38.37 -29.42
C THR A 90 -2.46 36.98 -28.95
N ASP A 91 -3.73 36.63 -29.17
CA ASP A 91 -4.29 35.36 -28.74
C ASP A 91 -3.78 34.19 -29.56
N ARG A 92 -3.53 33.06 -28.88
CA ARG A 92 -2.95 31.86 -29.50
C ARG A 92 -3.68 30.63 -29.01
N LEU A 93 -4.10 29.79 -29.95
CA LEU A 93 -4.57 28.44 -29.65
C LEU A 93 -3.39 27.49 -29.39
N PRO A 94 -3.30 26.87 -28.19
CA PRO A 94 -2.32 25.84 -27.92
C PRO A 94 -2.59 24.56 -28.73
N ALA A 95 -1.54 23.94 -29.25
CA ALA A 95 -1.65 22.77 -30.12
C ALA A 95 -2.30 21.54 -29.46
N ASN A 96 -2.13 21.39 -28.14
CA ASN A 96 -2.63 20.25 -27.36
C ASN A 96 -3.91 20.60 -26.56
N GLY A 97 -4.59 21.67 -26.92
CA GLY A 97 -5.72 22.17 -26.14
C GLY A 97 -5.31 22.95 -24.88
N GLY A 98 -6.31 23.42 -24.14
CA GLY A 98 -6.13 24.35 -23.04
C GLY A 98 -6.12 25.79 -23.50
N ALA A 99 -6.54 26.71 -22.64
CA ALA A 99 -6.60 28.13 -23.00
C ALA A 99 -5.34 28.94 -22.64
N ALA A 100 -4.24 28.32 -22.18
CA ALA A 100 -3.00 29.02 -21.76
C ALA A 100 -3.24 30.24 -20.82
N ARG A 101 -4.28 30.16 -19.98
CA ARG A 101 -4.79 31.25 -19.12
C ARG A 101 -5.30 32.49 -19.86
N GLN A 102 -5.61 32.43 -21.16
CA GLN A 102 -6.35 33.47 -21.87
C GLN A 102 -7.86 33.17 -21.80
N ARG A 103 -8.63 34.03 -21.14
CA ARG A 103 -10.08 33.82 -20.95
C ARG A 103 -10.86 33.90 -22.26
N ALA A 104 -10.48 34.84 -23.15
CA ALA A 104 -11.06 34.96 -24.48
C ALA A 104 -10.95 33.66 -25.31
N ILE A 105 -9.83 32.94 -25.19
CA ILE A 105 -9.67 31.61 -25.81
C ILE A 105 -10.63 30.58 -25.17
N GLY A 106 -10.85 30.64 -23.85
CA GLY A 106 -11.84 29.82 -23.15
C GLY A 106 -13.27 30.01 -23.69
N ARG A 107 -13.69 31.27 -23.86
CA ARG A 107 -14.96 31.61 -24.54
C ARG A 107 -14.99 31.07 -25.96
N TYR A 108 -13.92 31.31 -26.73
CA TYR A 108 -13.84 30.92 -28.14
C TYR A 108 -13.96 29.41 -28.36
N TYR A 109 -13.38 28.59 -27.48
CA TYR A 109 -13.57 27.13 -27.52
C TYR A 109 -15.05 26.76 -27.53
N LEU A 110 -15.85 27.37 -26.64
CA LEU A 110 -17.29 27.13 -26.54
C LEU A 110 -18.08 27.74 -27.69
N ASP A 111 -17.78 29.00 -28.03
CA ASP A 111 -18.48 29.81 -29.02
C ASP A 111 -18.07 29.49 -30.48
N SER A 112 -17.40 28.36 -30.72
CA SER A 112 -16.97 27.94 -32.06
C SER A 112 -17.95 26.96 -32.69
N ASP A 113 -18.13 27.00 -34.01
CA ASP A 113 -18.99 26.05 -34.74
C ASP A 113 -18.57 24.58 -34.53
N ALA A 114 -17.29 24.35 -34.18
CA ALA A 114 -16.78 23.01 -33.91
C ALA A 114 -17.39 22.39 -32.65
N ASN A 115 -17.66 23.21 -31.62
CA ASN A 115 -18.03 22.73 -30.29
C ASN A 115 -19.45 23.16 -29.87
N PHE A 116 -19.91 24.35 -30.28
CA PHE A 116 -21.12 24.96 -29.76
C PHE A 116 -22.35 24.05 -29.85
N GLY A 117 -22.62 23.48 -31.02
CA GLY A 117 -23.77 22.59 -31.21
C GLY A 117 -23.75 21.34 -30.33
N ALA A 118 -22.56 20.79 -30.07
CA ALA A 118 -22.39 19.63 -29.20
C ALA A 118 -22.57 20.01 -27.72
N VAL A 119 -21.98 21.13 -27.28
CA VAL A 119 -22.14 21.63 -25.90
C VAL A 119 -23.60 22.01 -25.63
N TYR A 120 -24.25 22.72 -26.56
CA TYR A 120 -25.66 23.08 -26.47
C TYR A 120 -26.55 21.85 -26.25
N ALA A 121 -26.38 20.81 -27.08
CA ALA A 121 -27.13 19.56 -26.94
C ALA A 121 -26.84 18.83 -25.62
N ALA A 122 -25.57 18.84 -25.18
CA ALA A 122 -25.18 18.19 -23.93
C ALA A 122 -25.73 18.92 -22.69
N LEU A 123 -25.75 20.26 -22.69
CA LEU A 123 -26.35 21.04 -21.60
C LEU A 123 -27.88 20.88 -21.57
N SER A 124 -28.57 20.78 -22.71
CA SER A 124 -30.00 20.40 -22.74
C SER A 124 -30.21 19.02 -22.10
N ALA A 125 -29.34 18.06 -22.41
CA ALA A 125 -29.42 16.70 -21.89
C ALA A 125 -29.24 16.61 -20.37
N VAL A 126 -28.72 17.64 -19.69
CA VAL A 126 -28.71 17.71 -18.22
C VAL A 126 -30.14 17.70 -17.64
N PHE A 127 -31.10 18.27 -18.38
CA PHE A 127 -32.50 18.37 -17.94
C PHE A 127 -33.41 17.31 -18.56
N ASP A 128 -33.06 16.78 -19.74
CA ASP A 128 -33.87 15.79 -20.47
C ASP A 128 -33.71 14.34 -19.95
N ARG A 129 -32.95 14.11 -18.86
CA ARG A 129 -32.70 12.80 -18.25
C ARG A 129 -33.86 12.38 -17.34
N ASP A 130 -35.02 12.18 -17.96
CA ASP A 130 -36.05 11.31 -17.41
C ASP A 130 -35.51 9.87 -17.41
N ASP A 131 -35.06 9.37 -16.26
CA ASP A 131 -34.79 7.94 -16.10
C ASP A 131 -36.11 7.20 -15.79
N PRO A 132 -36.64 6.38 -16.71
CA PRO A 132 -37.86 5.60 -16.47
C PRO A 132 -37.63 4.39 -15.55
N GLU A 133 -36.42 4.13 -15.04
CA GLU A 133 -36.12 2.95 -14.20
C GLU A 133 -35.89 3.23 -12.70
N THR A 134 -35.78 4.49 -12.28
CA THR A 134 -35.83 4.81 -10.83
C THR A 134 -37.28 4.96 -10.38
N ASP A 135 -37.69 4.20 -9.36
CA ASP A 135 -38.87 4.43 -8.53
C ASP A 135 -38.75 5.81 -7.85
N ARG A 136 -38.77 6.91 -8.62
CA ARG A 136 -38.89 8.26 -8.09
C ARG A 136 -40.31 8.36 -7.54
N PRO A 137 -40.51 8.50 -6.21
CA PRO A 137 -41.84 8.77 -5.72
C PRO A 137 -42.30 10.07 -6.37
N GLU A 138 -43.35 10.00 -7.19
CA GLU A 138 -44.06 11.19 -7.65
C GLU A 138 -44.33 12.04 -6.41
N ALA A 139 -43.67 13.19 -6.32
CA ALA A 139 -43.96 14.13 -5.26
C ALA A 139 -45.45 14.49 -5.42
N PRO A 140 -46.26 14.44 -4.34
CA PRO A 140 -47.71 14.57 -4.44
C PRO A 140 -48.19 15.92 -5.06
N ASP A 141 -47.29 16.89 -5.27
CA ASP A 141 -47.58 18.26 -5.68
C ASP A 141 -46.65 18.84 -6.79
N GLY A 142 -46.17 18.05 -7.76
CA GLY A 142 -45.49 18.58 -8.97
C GLY A 142 -44.17 17.90 -9.36
N PRO A 143 -43.43 18.44 -10.36
CA PRO A 143 -42.14 17.89 -10.76
C PRO A 143 -41.11 18.06 -9.62
N ALA A 144 -40.19 17.11 -9.51
CA ALA A 144 -39.28 17.01 -8.38
C ALA A 144 -38.11 17.99 -8.52
N PRO A 145 -37.77 18.80 -7.49
CA PRO A 145 -36.76 19.85 -7.63
C PRO A 145 -35.38 19.32 -8.05
N HIS A 146 -34.72 20.03 -8.96
CA HIS A 146 -33.40 19.67 -9.48
C HIS A 146 -32.39 20.77 -9.16
N HIS A 147 -31.28 20.43 -8.48
CA HIS A 147 -30.20 21.37 -8.22
C HIS A 147 -29.07 21.15 -9.23
N VAL A 148 -28.55 22.24 -9.80
CA VAL A 148 -27.42 22.19 -10.73
C VAL A 148 -26.31 23.11 -10.25
N TRP A 149 -25.11 22.57 -10.08
CA TRP A 149 -23.93 23.31 -9.63
C TRP A 149 -22.91 23.45 -10.75
N VAL A 150 -22.41 24.66 -10.95
CA VAL A 150 -21.35 24.95 -11.92
C VAL A 150 -20.06 25.37 -11.21
N LEU A 151 -19.03 24.53 -11.32
CA LEU A 151 -17.76 24.66 -10.60
C LEU A 151 -16.65 25.13 -11.54
N SER A 152 -15.92 26.18 -11.15
CA SER A 152 -14.84 26.71 -11.97
C SER A 152 -13.77 27.45 -11.15
N SER A 153 -12.62 27.73 -11.77
CA SER A 153 -11.67 28.72 -11.24
C SER A 153 -11.79 30.03 -12.00
N LEU A 154 -11.92 31.14 -11.28
CA LEU A 154 -12.04 32.48 -11.86
C LEU A 154 -10.69 33.00 -12.39
N GLY A 155 -9.57 32.45 -11.91
CA GLY A 155 -8.23 32.78 -12.40
C GLY A 155 -7.79 31.97 -13.64
N GLY A 156 -8.52 30.89 -13.96
CA GLY A 156 -8.23 30.02 -15.10
C GLY A 156 -8.47 30.68 -16.46
N GLY A 157 -8.07 30.00 -17.55
CA GLY A 157 -8.41 30.43 -18.92
C GLY A 157 -9.72 29.81 -19.40
N THR A 158 -9.78 28.47 -19.42
CA THR A 158 -10.93 27.72 -19.93
C THR A 158 -12.17 27.91 -19.06
N GLY A 159 -12.09 27.57 -17.76
CA GLY A 159 -13.21 27.71 -16.82
C GLY A 159 -13.74 29.14 -16.75
N SER A 160 -12.91 30.07 -16.30
CA SER A 160 -13.26 31.49 -16.17
C SER A 160 -13.79 32.15 -17.46
N GLY A 161 -13.29 31.73 -18.62
CA GLY A 161 -13.72 32.25 -19.92
C GLY A 161 -14.98 31.62 -20.48
N ALA A 162 -15.36 30.40 -20.06
CA ALA A 162 -16.53 29.69 -20.57
C ALA A 162 -17.77 29.84 -19.66
N VAL A 163 -17.57 30.07 -18.37
CA VAL A 163 -18.64 30.07 -17.35
C VAL A 163 -19.80 31.00 -17.66
N PRO A 164 -19.61 32.30 -18.01
CA PRO A 164 -20.75 33.18 -18.28
C PRO A 164 -21.68 32.67 -19.38
N LEU A 165 -21.12 32.13 -20.47
CA LEU A 165 -21.91 31.57 -21.57
C LEU A 165 -22.54 30.21 -21.19
N ILE A 166 -21.85 29.36 -20.42
CA ILE A 166 -22.44 28.10 -19.93
C ILE A 166 -23.61 28.36 -18.99
N LEU A 167 -23.50 29.33 -18.07
CA LEU A 167 -24.61 29.72 -17.20
C LEU A 167 -25.81 30.20 -18.00
N ALA A 168 -25.59 31.04 -19.01
CA ALA A 168 -26.66 31.53 -19.89
C ALA A 168 -27.33 30.40 -20.69
N LEU A 169 -26.56 29.42 -21.17
CA LEU A 169 -27.08 28.24 -21.88
C LEU A 169 -27.87 27.32 -20.95
N LEU A 170 -27.43 27.15 -19.70
CA LEU A 170 -28.18 26.38 -18.70
C LEU A 170 -29.51 27.06 -18.37
N ASP A 171 -29.53 28.38 -18.18
CA ASP A 171 -30.76 29.15 -17.92
C ASP A 171 -31.77 29.05 -19.07
N GLU A 172 -31.30 29.12 -20.33
CA GLU A 172 -32.15 28.94 -21.53
C GLU A 172 -32.85 27.57 -21.55
N HIS A 173 -32.19 26.52 -21.05
CA HIS A 173 -32.71 25.15 -21.03
C HIS A 173 -33.44 24.78 -19.74
N ALA A 174 -33.24 25.52 -18.65
CA ALA A 174 -33.68 25.13 -17.32
C ALA A 174 -35.22 25.08 -17.20
N PRO A 175 -35.77 23.93 -16.76
CA PRO A 175 -37.16 23.84 -16.30
C PRO A 175 -37.45 24.78 -15.11
N SER A 176 -38.73 25.11 -14.91
CA SER A 176 -39.16 26.06 -13.86
C SER A 176 -38.89 25.63 -12.41
N ASP A 177 -38.60 24.35 -12.20
CA ASP A 177 -38.30 23.68 -10.93
C ASP A 177 -36.80 23.42 -10.71
N THR A 178 -35.96 23.96 -11.58
CA THR A 178 -34.50 23.88 -11.49
C THR A 178 -33.92 25.04 -10.67
N TRP A 179 -32.96 24.71 -9.80
CA TRP A 179 -32.17 25.66 -9.04
C TRP A 179 -30.71 25.61 -9.51
N LEU A 180 -30.32 26.63 -10.27
CA LEU A 180 -28.96 26.81 -10.77
C LEU A 180 -28.07 27.56 -9.76
N PHE A 181 -26.89 27.01 -9.48
CA PHE A 181 -25.88 27.56 -8.56
C PHE A 181 -24.49 27.61 -9.22
N GLY A 182 -23.68 28.61 -8.88
CA GLY A 182 -22.28 28.69 -9.29
C GLY A 182 -21.34 28.65 -8.09
N LEU A 183 -20.14 28.11 -8.29
CA LEU A 183 -19.04 28.17 -7.32
C LEU A 183 -17.72 28.44 -8.05
N GLY A 184 -17.12 29.60 -7.77
CA GLY A 184 -15.90 30.07 -8.39
C GLY A 184 -14.75 30.18 -7.40
N SER A 185 -13.61 29.57 -7.68
CA SER A 185 -12.42 29.74 -6.85
C SER A 185 -11.71 31.07 -7.11
N VAL A 186 -11.38 31.80 -6.04
CA VAL A 186 -10.82 33.16 -6.02
C VAL A 186 -9.46 33.15 -5.34
N ASP A 187 -8.41 33.51 -6.06
CA ASP A 187 -7.05 33.57 -5.50
C ASP A 187 -6.84 34.80 -4.63
N LEU A 188 -6.67 34.62 -3.32
CA LEU A 188 -6.46 35.72 -2.37
C LEU A 188 -5.07 36.36 -2.54
N LEU A 189 -4.98 37.68 -2.31
CA LEU A 189 -3.72 38.42 -2.38
C LEU A 189 -3.25 38.83 -0.99
N THR A 190 -2.18 38.18 -0.50
CA THR A 190 -1.51 38.61 0.73
C THR A 190 -0.51 39.73 0.45
N GLY A 191 -0.50 40.76 1.31
CA GLY A 191 0.45 41.89 1.22
C GLY A 191 0.14 42.93 0.13
N PHE A 192 -1.02 42.86 -0.51
CA PHE A 192 -1.41 43.80 -1.57
C PHE A 192 -1.69 45.20 -0.97
N GLY A 193 -0.96 46.22 -1.45
CA GLY A 193 -1.05 47.60 -0.93
C GLY A 193 0.07 48.01 0.05
N GLU A 194 0.87 47.07 0.56
CA GLU A 194 2.01 47.34 1.45
C GLU A 194 3.36 47.19 0.74
N ALA A 195 3.65 48.00 -0.28
CA ALA A 195 4.96 48.08 -0.99
C ALA A 195 5.56 46.76 -1.54
N LEU A 196 4.88 45.61 -1.40
CA LEU A 196 5.28 44.30 -1.86
C LEU A 196 4.49 43.95 -3.12
N VAL A 197 5.21 43.52 -4.16
CA VAL A 197 4.59 42.91 -5.35
C VAL A 197 4.01 41.56 -4.93
N PRO A 198 2.73 41.25 -5.23
CA PRO A 198 2.13 39.97 -4.86
C PRO A 198 2.90 38.77 -5.42
N SER A 199 2.92 37.68 -4.68
CA SER A 199 3.56 36.41 -5.05
C SER A 199 2.83 35.64 -6.17
N ALA A 200 1.59 36.03 -6.46
CA ALA A 200 0.74 35.43 -7.48
C ALA A 200 1.17 35.77 -8.91
N ASP A 201 0.98 34.82 -9.84
CA ASP A 201 1.09 35.11 -11.28
C ASP A 201 0.07 36.20 -11.65
N LYS A 202 0.59 37.34 -12.14
CA LYS A 202 -0.19 38.53 -12.49
C LYS A 202 -1.36 38.20 -13.42
N ARG A 203 -1.17 37.27 -14.36
CA ARG A 203 -2.22 36.89 -15.31
C ARG A 203 -3.42 36.26 -14.61
N VAL A 204 -3.17 35.47 -13.56
CA VAL A 204 -4.24 34.84 -12.79
C VAL A 204 -5.02 35.91 -12.00
N VAL A 205 -4.32 36.90 -11.45
CA VAL A 205 -4.96 38.03 -10.76
C VAL A 205 -5.85 38.85 -11.72
N TYR A 206 -5.35 39.17 -12.91
CA TYR A 206 -6.15 39.88 -13.93
C TYR A 206 -7.36 39.07 -14.40
N ASN A 207 -7.19 37.75 -14.59
CA ASN A 207 -8.30 36.86 -14.92
C ASN A 207 -9.36 36.86 -13.82
N THR A 208 -8.98 36.71 -12.55
CA THR A 208 -9.92 36.71 -11.44
C THR A 208 -10.66 38.05 -11.32
N TYR A 209 -9.94 39.17 -11.44
CA TYR A 209 -10.55 40.51 -11.42
C TYR A 209 -11.56 40.70 -12.56
N THR A 210 -11.15 40.43 -13.81
CA THR A 210 -12.02 40.59 -14.99
C THR A 210 -13.24 39.66 -14.91
N ALA A 211 -13.06 38.42 -14.44
CA ALA A 211 -14.16 37.48 -14.24
C ALA A 211 -15.13 37.96 -13.16
N LEU A 212 -14.65 38.43 -12.00
CA LEU A 212 -15.51 38.97 -10.95
C LEU A 212 -16.27 40.22 -11.43
N ARG A 213 -15.63 41.08 -12.24
CA ARG A 213 -16.27 42.27 -12.82
C ARG A 213 -17.38 41.90 -13.82
N GLU A 214 -17.14 40.93 -14.69
CA GLU A 214 -18.15 40.40 -15.62
C GLU A 214 -19.30 39.69 -14.85
N LEU A 215 -18.97 38.87 -13.85
CA LEU A 215 -19.95 38.19 -13.00
C LEU A 215 -20.79 39.19 -12.19
N ARG A 216 -20.21 40.31 -11.72
CA ARG A 216 -20.98 41.35 -11.02
C ARG A 216 -22.18 41.84 -11.85
N VAL A 217 -21.99 41.99 -13.16
CA VAL A 217 -23.07 42.38 -14.09
C VAL A 217 -24.00 41.20 -14.37
N LEU A 218 -23.45 40.02 -14.71
CA LEU A 218 -24.21 38.81 -14.98
C LEU A 218 -25.07 38.36 -13.78
N LEU A 219 -24.67 38.68 -12.56
CA LEU A 219 -25.41 38.34 -11.35
C LEU A 219 -26.29 39.51 -10.89
N GLY A 220 -26.43 40.60 -11.65
CA GLY A 220 -27.32 41.70 -11.32
C GLY A 220 -26.94 42.45 -10.03
N PHE A 221 -25.65 42.52 -9.71
CA PHE A 221 -25.10 43.34 -8.63
C PHE A 221 -24.63 44.72 -9.10
N ALA A 222 -24.71 45.01 -10.39
CA ALA A 222 -24.61 46.35 -10.97
C ALA A 222 -26.04 46.84 -11.33
N ASP A 223 -26.41 48.06 -10.94
CA ASP A 223 -27.78 48.61 -11.01
C ASP A 223 -28.51 48.38 -12.36
N ASP A 224 -29.68 47.73 -12.36
CA ASP A 224 -30.65 47.58 -13.48
C ASP A 224 -30.07 47.34 -14.90
N HIS A 225 -29.16 46.38 -15.07
CA HIS A 225 -28.55 46.04 -16.37
C HIS A 225 -29.32 45.03 -17.22
N TYR A 226 -30.50 44.59 -16.78
CA TYR A 226 -31.29 43.62 -17.52
C TYR A 226 -32.31 44.28 -18.46
N PRO A 227 -32.55 43.74 -19.67
CA PRO A 227 -31.97 42.50 -20.20
C PRO A 227 -30.51 42.63 -20.66
N ILE A 228 -29.75 41.53 -20.55
CA ILE A 228 -28.37 41.40 -21.03
C ILE A 228 -28.38 40.57 -22.31
N ASP A 229 -27.77 41.07 -23.37
CA ASP A 229 -27.62 40.36 -24.64
C ASP A 229 -26.20 39.79 -24.78
N LEU A 230 -26.07 38.46 -24.78
CA LEU A 230 -24.82 37.75 -25.01
C LEU A 230 -24.75 37.27 -26.46
N PRO A 231 -23.88 37.86 -27.31
CA PRO A 231 -23.70 37.39 -28.67
C PRO A 231 -23.05 36.01 -28.69
N VAL A 232 -23.62 35.14 -29.54
CA VAL A 232 -23.11 33.80 -29.84
C VAL A 232 -22.78 33.79 -31.33
N ASP A 233 -21.49 33.89 -31.66
CA ASP A 233 -20.99 34.05 -33.03
C ASP A 233 -20.80 32.69 -33.70
N THR A 234 -21.91 31.95 -33.84
CA THR A 234 -21.93 30.62 -34.48
C THR A 234 -22.92 30.59 -35.64
N ASP A 235 -22.57 29.92 -36.74
CA ASP A 235 -23.46 29.65 -37.88
C ASP A 235 -24.33 28.40 -37.62
N THR A 236 -24.29 27.86 -36.39
CA THR A 236 -24.93 26.60 -36.04
C THR A 236 -26.44 26.81 -35.80
N PRO A 237 -27.33 26.06 -36.48
CA PRO A 237 -28.78 26.28 -36.41
C PRO A 237 -29.44 25.93 -35.07
N SER A 238 -28.68 25.44 -34.08
CA SER A 238 -29.20 24.92 -32.81
C SER A 238 -29.91 25.96 -31.94
N LEU A 239 -29.40 27.20 -31.88
CA LEU A 239 -29.96 28.28 -31.06
C LEU A 239 -31.06 29.06 -31.79
N GLY A 240 -31.07 29.04 -33.13
CA GLY A 240 -32.05 29.76 -33.96
C GLY A 240 -31.90 31.29 -33.97
N THR A 241 -31.15 31.88 -33.02
CA THR A 241 -30.77 33.31 -32.92
C THR A 241 -29.25 33.44 -32.75
N ALA A 242 -28.70 34.63 -33.04
CA ALA A 242 -27.27 34.95 -32.85
C ALA A 242 -26.96 35.55 -31.46
N THR A 243 -27.95 35.55 -30.55
CA THR A 243 -27.86 36.24 -29.26
C THR A 243 -28.72 35.50 -28.24
N LEU A 244 -28.15 35.29 -27.05
CA LEU A 244 -28.84 34.85 -25.85
C LEU A 244 -29.24 36.09 -25.03
N THR A 245 -30.53 36.29 -24.82
CA THR A 245 -31.04 37.43 -24.04
C THR A 245 -31.45 36.98 -22.66
N LEU A 246 -30.68 37.38 -21.65
CA LEU A 246 -31.00 37.13 -20.25
C LEU A 246 -31.88 38.26 -19.73
N THR A 247 -33.01 37.93 -19.07
CA THR A 247 -33.90 38.92 -18.44
C THR A 247 -33.73 39.03 -16.93
N GLN A 248 -32.97 38.11 -16.35
CA GLN A 248 -32.61 38.02 -14.93
C GLN A 248 -31.30 37.22 -14.80
N SER A 249 -30.74 37.18 -13.60
CA SER A 249 -29.58 36.32 -13.31
C SER A 249 -29.81 34.87 -13.74
N PRO A 250 -28.85 34.25 -14.45
CA PRO A 250 -28.95 32.85 -14.87
C PRO A 250 -28.71 31.86 -13.72
N VAL A 251 -28.41 32.35 -12.52
CA VAL A 251 -28.23 31.53 -11.30
C VAL A 251 -28.99 32.14 -10.14
N HIS A 252 -29.31 31.31 -9.15
CA HIS A 252 -29.96 31.70 -7.90
C HIS A 252 -28.94 32.14 -6.85
N ALA A 253 -27.79 31.47 -6.79
CA ALA A 253 -26.68 31.89 -5.93
C ALA A 253 -25.32 31.61 -6.59
N TYR A 254 -24.33 32.42 -6.25
CA TYR A 254 -22.95 32.25 -6.68
C TYR A 254 -22.02 32.33 -5.46
N GLY A 255 -21.28 31.25 -5.23
CA GLY A 255 -20.31 31.13 -4.15
C GLY A 255 -18.90 31.52 -4.60
N LEU A 256 -18.18 32.20 -3.72
CA LEU A 256 -16.75 32.46 -3.86
C LEU A 256 -15.96 31.59 -2.90
N LEU A 257 -15.09 30.75 -3.46
CA LEU A 257 -14.26 29.81 -2.72
C LEU A 257 -12.82 30.36 -2.61
N PRO A 258 -12.33 30.72 -1.41
CA PRO A 258 -11.00 31.29 -1.26
C PRO A 258 -9.91 30.27 -1.63
N MET A 259 -8.97 30.70 -2.46
CA MET A 259 -7.75 29.97 -2.81
C MET A 259 -6.56 30.71 -2.17
N PRO A 260 -6.02 30.21 -1.06
CA PRO A 260 -4.87 30.85 -0.42
C PRO A 260 -3.60 30.66 -1.29
N PRO A 261 -2.61 31.56 -1.19
CA PRO A 261 -1.42 31.53 -2.05
C PRO A 261 -0.67 30.18 -2.04
N GLU A 262 -0.60 29.52 -0.88
CA GLU A 262 0.04 28.22 -0.68
C GLU A 262 -0.62 27.09 -1.48
N ALA A 263 -1.95 27.11 -1.68
CA ALA A 263 -2.70 26.05 -2.37
C ALA A 263 -2.28 25.85 -3.84
N ARG A 264 -1.61 26.84 -4.44
CA ARG A 264 -1.04 26.70 -5.79
C ARG A 264 0.22 25.83 -5.81
N ALA A 265 1.04 25.89 -4.75
CA ALA A 265 2.29 25.15 -4.64
C ALA A 265 2.11 23.82 -3.91
N ASP A 266 1.20 23.79 -2.93
CA ASP A 266 0.95 22.66 -2.05
C ASP A 266 -0.29 21.86 -2.51
N PRO A 267 -0.14 20.58 -2.90
CA PRO A 267 -1.26 19.70 -3.23
C PRO A 267 -2.25 19.52 -2.09
N ASP A 268 -1.80 19.49 -0.83
CA ASP A 268 -2.65 19.20 0.32
C ASP A 268 -3.56 20.39 0.63
N ALA A 269 -3.00 21.60 0.63
CA ALA A 269 -3.79 22.83 0.73
C ALA A 269 -4.82 22.97 -0.41
N ARG A 270 -4.49 22.49 -1.62
CA ARG A 270 -5.44 22.48 -2.75
C ARG A 270 -6.55 21.43 -2.57
N ALA A 271 -6.20 20.25 -2.06
CA ALA A 271 -7.16 19.21 -1.75
C ALA A 271 -8.15 19.70 -0.69
N ALA A 272 -7.68 20.44 0.32
CA ALA A 272 -8.55 21.07 1.32
C ALA A 272 -9.56 22.03 0.68
N VAL A 273 -9.15 22.90 -0.26
CA VAL A 273 -10.08 23.79 -0.97
C VAL A 273 -11.12 23.01 -1.78
N ASN A 274 -10.71 21.95 -2.49
CA ASN A 274 -11.65 21.11 -3.22
C ASN A 274 -12.61 20.37 -2.28
N ARG A 275 -12.15 19.93 -1.10
CA ARG A 275 -12.99 19.33 -0.07
C ARG A 275 -14.03 20.35 0.43
N ARG A 276 -13.67 21.61 0.67
CA ARG A 276 -14.64 22.67 1.03
C ARG A 276 -15.78 22.81 0.02
N ALA A 277 -15.46 22.80 -1.28
CA ALA A 277 -16.46 22.82 -2.35
C ALA A 277 -17.38 21.59 -2.28
N ALA A 278 -16.80 20.41 -2.08
CA ALA A 278 -17.53 19.16 -1.96
C ALA A 278 -18.49 19.16 -0.76
N GLU A 279 -18.01 19.55 0.42
CA GLU A 279 -18.81 19.60 1.64
C GLU A 279 -19.98 20.59 1.49
N LEU A 280 -19.77 21.76 0.88
CA LEU A 280 -20.86 22.71 0.59
C LEU A 280 -21.96 22.09 -0.27
N ILE A 281 -21.59 21.44 -1.37
CA ILE A 281 -22.53 20.90 -2.34
C ILE A 281 -23.31 19.72 -1.76
N VAL A 282 -22.62 18.78 -1.11
CA VAL A 282 -23.25 17.61 -0.49
C VAL A 282 -24.17 18.02 0.66
N ARG A 283 -23.76 18.98 1.49
CA ARG A 283 -24.57 19.42 2.64
C ARG A 283 -25.75 20.28 2.22
N SER A 284 -25.57 21.20 1.27
CA SER A 284 -26.68 22.01 0.77
C SER A 284 -27.78 21.18 0.08
N ALA A 285 -27.46 19.98 -0.41
CA ALA A 285 -28.47 19.03 -0.90
C ALA A 285 -29.33 18.45 0.24
N ARG A 286 -28.78 18.25 1.43
CA ARG A 286 -29.49 17.72 2.62
C ARG A 286 -30.13 18.82 3.46
N GLU A 287 -29.45 19.96 3.56
CA GLU A 287 -29.85 21.18 4.26
C GLU A 287 -29.85 22.38 3.30
N PRO A 288 -30.92 22.56 2.51
CA PRO A 288 -31.01 23.67 1.56
C PRO A 288 -30.94 25.05 2.22
N ASP A 289 -31.31 25.16 3.51
CA ASP A 289 -31.22 26.40 4.28
C ASP A 289 -29.77 26.89 4.45
N LEU A 290 -28.76 26.06 4.15
CA LEU A 290 -27.35 26.47 4.07
C LEU A 290 -27.11 27.56 3.00
N LEU A 291 -28.01 27.64 2.02
CA LEU A 291 -28.02 28.70 1.01
C LEU A 291 -29.27 29.54 1.26
N ASP A 292 -29.16 30.67 1.95
CA ASP A 292 -30.26 31.62 2.13
C ASP A 292 -30.40 32.44 0.85
N VAL A 293 -30.99 31.78 -0.15
CA VAL A 293 -31.40 32.39 -1.42
C VAL A 293 -32.56 33.37 -1.24
N GLY A 294 -33.21 33.39 -0.06
CA GLY A 294 -34.37 34.20 0.26
C GLY A 294 -35.57 34.04 -0.71
N PRO A 295 -36.79 34.47 -0.33
CA PRO A 295 -37.95 34.55 -1.23
C PRO A 295 -37.94 35.85 -2.04
N ALA A 296 -36.96 36.74 -1.81
CA ALA A 296 -36.71 37.84 -2.72
C ALA A 296 -36.10 37.23 -3.98
N ARG A 297 -36.96 36.92 -4.97
CA ARG A 297 -36.71 37.06 -6.43
C ARG A 297 -37.70 36.36 -7.38
N LYS A 298 -38.95 36.09 -6.98
CA LYS A 298 -40.05 36.17 -7.96
C LYS A 298 -40.25 37.65 -8.34
N GLY A 299 -39.34 38.19 -9.16
CA GLY A 299 -39.34 39.57 -9.64
C GLY A 299 -38.19 40.47 -9.17
N ALA A 300 -37.10 39.94 -8.63
CA ALA A 300 -35.86 40.72 -8.50
C ALA A 300 -34.77 40.08 -9.39
N VAL A 301 -33.79 40.88 -9.78
CA VAL A 301 -33.13 40.70 -11.09
C VAL A 301 -31.78 39.94 -11.04
N GLY A 302 -31.28 39.53 -9.87
CA GLY A 302 -29.87 39.17 -9.60
C GLY A 302 -29.63 37.95 -8.70
N ALA A 303 -28.35 37.64 -8.44
CA ALA A 303 -27.77 36.63 -7.55
C ALA A 303 -28.02 36.80 -6.04
N THR A 304 -27.90 35.73 -5.24
CA THR A 304 -27.22 35.81 -3.92
C THR A 304 -25.72 35.58 -4.12
N LEU A 305 -24.88 36.47 -3.59
CA LEU A 305 -23.42 36.31 -3.56
C LEU A 305 -23.02 35.90 -2.14
N PHE A 306 -22.25 34.83 -2.04
CA PHE A 306 -21.78 34.32 -0.75
C PHE A 306 -20.33 33.87 -0.84
N SER A 307 -19.66 33.77 0.30
CA SER A 307 -18.39 33.08 0.45
C SER A 307 -18.56 31.84 1.29
N VAL A 308 -17.69 30.86 1.09
CA VAL A 308 -17.71 29.61 1.83
C VAL A 308 -16.40 29.40 2.58
N ASP A 309 -16.51 28.94 3.82
CA ASP A 309 -15.40 28.34 4.53
C ASP A 309 -15.82 26.98 5.11
N ALA A 310 -14.86 26.09 5.30
CA ALA A 310 -15.11 24.81 5.93
C ALA A 310 -13.85 24.25 6.59
N ASP A 311 -14.08 23.50 7.65
CA ASP A 311 -13.05 22.86 8.45
C ASP A 311 -13.62 21.59 9.09
N GLY A 312 -12.74 20.75 9.61
CA GLY A 312 -13.08 19.44 10.14
C GLY A 312 -12.07 18.90 11.13
N ILE A 313 -12.52 17.92 11.90
CA ILE A 313 -11.68 17.02 12.68
C ILE A 313 -12.08 15.59 12.35
N GLU A 314 -11.10 14.74 12.10
CA GLU A 314 -11.35 13.36 11.69
C GLU A 314 -10.50 12.37 12.51
N VAL A 315 -11.07 11.19 12.73
CA VAL A 315 -10.33 10.05 13.25
C VAL A 315 -9.58 9.42 12.06
N PRO A 316 -8.26 9.21 12.15
CA PRO A 316 -7.44 8.75 11.03
C PRO A 316 -7.62 7.24 10.75
N LEU A 317 -8.82 6.83 10.33
CA LEU A 317 -9.23 5.44 10.12
C LEU A 317 -8.28 4.64 9.23
N GLU A 318 -7.87 5.20 8.09
CA GLU A 318 -6.96 4.51 7.17
C GLU A 318 -5.61 4.21 7.82
N ALA A 319 -5.09 5.17 8.60
CA ALA A 319 -3.83 4.99 9.31
C ALA A 319 -3.97 4.01 10.50
N ILE A 320 -5.12 4.03 11.18
CA ILE A 320 -5.46 3.07 12.24
C ILE A 320 -5.54 1.65 11.66
N SER A 321 -6.28 1.47 10.56
CA SER A 321 -6.43 0.18 9.88
C SER A 321 -5.06 -0.35 9.44
N ALA A 322 -4.24 0.48 8.78
CA ALA A 322 -2.88 0.11 8.40
C ALA A 322 -1.99 -0.25 9.61
N TYR A 323 -2.18 0.40 10.76
CA TYR A 323 -1.45 0.10 11.99
C TYR A 323 -1.84 -1.28 12.57
N VAL A 324 -3.15 -1.56 12.63
CA VAL A 324 -3.69 -2.85 13.11
C VAL A 324 -3.25 -3.99 12.18
N ASP A 325 -3.37 -3.81 10.87
CA ASP A 325 -2.92 -4.79 9.87
C ASP A 325 -1.42 -5.08 9.99
N THR A 326 -0.60 -4.04 10.15
CA THR A 326 0.85 -4.19 10.32
C THR A 326 1.18 -4.99 11.60
N ARG A 327 0.41 -4.80 12.69
CA ARG A 327 0.59 -5.60 13.92
C ARG A 327 0.22 -7.07 13.71
N ALA A 328 -0.91 -7.34 13.05
CA ALA A 328 -1.32 -8.70 12.74
C ALA A 328 -0.31 -9.42 11.83
N GLU A 329 0.30 -8.70 10.87
CA GLU A 329 1.39 -9.22 10.04
C GLU A 329 2.65 -9.54 10.87
N ILE A 330 3.01 -8.69 11.84
CA ILE A 330 4.13 -8.97 12.76
C ILE A 330 3.86 -10.22 13.58
N ASP A 331 2.67 -10.35 14.19
CA ASP A 331 2.32 -11.49 15.03
C ASP A 331 2.35 -12.81 14.22
N ALA A 332 1.81 -12.81 13.00
CA ALA A 332 1.86 -13.96 12.09
C ALA A 332 3.30 -14.30 11.65
N LEU A 333 4.16 -13.29 11.53
CA LEU A 333 5.57 -13.48 11.19
C LEU A 333 6.39 -13.99 12.39
N ASP A 334 6.04 -13.59 13.61
CA ASP A 334 6.64 -14.08 14.85
C ASP A 334 6.35 -15.56 15.06
N GLU A 335 5.11 -16.01 14.87
CA GLU A 335 4.76 -17.45 14.89
C GLU A 335 5.59 -18.26 13.87
N GLN A 336 5.79 -17.67 12.69
CA GLN A 336 6.59 -18.23 11.61
C GLN A 336 8.10 -18.27 11.91
N ILE A 337 8.62 -17.30 12.67
CA ILE A 337 10.00 -17.26 13.12
C ILE A 337 10.21 -18.30 14.22
N ASP A 338 9.29 -18.39 15.19
CA ASP A 338 9.34 -19.36 16.29
C ASP A 338 9.34 -20.81 15.75
N ALA A 339 8.49 -21.09 14.75
CA ALA A 339 8.45 -22.40 14.09
C ALA A 339 9.80 -22.75 13.40
N HIS A 340 10.45 -21.77 12.74
CA HIS A 340 11.75 -22.00 12.10
C HIS A 340 12.92 -22.05 13.09
N ASP A 341 12.88 -21.29 14.18
CA ASP A 341 13.87 -21.39 15.26
C ASP A 341 13.79 -22.77 15.93
N ALA A 342 12.59 -23.31 16.13
CA ALA A 342 12.39 -24.69 16.60
C ALA A 342 12.95 -25.72 15.59
N ALA A 343 12.68 -25.55 14.29
CA ALA A 343 13.21 -26.42 13.25
C ALA A 343 14.75 -26.37 13.17
N ALA A 344 15.35 -25.17 13.27
CA ALA A 344 16.80 -24.99 13.29
C ALA A 344 17.45 -25.67 14.50
N ALA A 345 16.83 -25.56 15.68
CA ALA A 345 17.29 -26.25 16.89
C ALA A 345 17.24 -27.78 16.76
N SER A 346 16.19 -28.31 16.11
CA SER A 346 16.07 -29.75 15.82
C SER A 346 17.18 -30.23 14.87
N LEU A 347 17.42 -29.51 13.78
CA LEU A 347 18.49 -29.80 12.81
C LEU A 347 19.89 -29.76 13.47
N ASP A 348 20.14 -28.78 14.34
CA ASP A 348 21.40 -28.69 15.08
C ASP A 348 21.57 -29.83 16.09
N ALA A 349 20.48 -30.36 16.66
CA ALA A 349 20.54 -31.55 17.51
C ALA A 349 20.84 -32.82 16.68
N ALA A 350 20.21 -32.99 15.52
CA ALA A 350 20.43 -34.11 14.61
C ALA A 350 21.85 -34.13 14.03
N SER A 351 22.39 -33.00 13.56
CA SER A 351 23.76 -32.90 13.05
C SER A 351 24.79 -33.28 14.13
N ARG A 352 24.61 -32.79 15.37
CA ARG A 352 25.44 -33.17 16.53
C ARG A 352 25.29 -34.64 16.93
N ALA A 353 24.17 -35.27 16.63
CA ALA A 353 23.97 -36.70 16.86
C ALA A 353 24.82 -37.54 15.91
N VAL A 354 24.71 -37.25 14.61
CA VAL A 354 25.39 -38.00 13.56
C VAL A 354 26.91 -37.81 13.63
N ASP A 355 27.39 -36.59 13.88
CA ASP A 355 28.85 -36.35 13.99
C ASP A 355 29.46 -37.06 15.21
N ARG A 356 28.74 -37.14 16.34
CA ARG A 356 29.17 -37.92 17.51
C ARG A 356 29.20 -39.43 17.25
N LEU A 357 28.23 -39.96 16.50
CA LEU A 357 28.23 -41.37 16.09
C LEU A 357 29.44 -41.70 15.21
N ARG A 358 29.76 -40.83 14.24
CA ARG A 358 30.91 -41.01 13.35
C ARG A 358 32.24 -40.96 14.07
N ASN A 359 32.40 -40.04 15.03
CA ASN A 359 33.66 -39.81 15.75
C ASN A 359 33.86 -40.72 16.98
N ARG A 360 33.08 -41.80 17.11
CA ARG A 360 33.19 -42.76 18.21
C ARG A 360 34.57 -43.42 18.22
N GLY A 361 35.37 -43.13 19.24
CA GLY A 361 36.58 -43.89 19.58
C GLY A 361 36.27 -45.13 20.42
N THR A 362 37.15 -46.13 20.39
CA THR A 362 37.02 -47.40 21.11
C THR A 362 37.11 -47.29 22.64
N SER A 363 37.34 -46.11 23.22
CA SER A 363 37.43 -45.93 24.67
C SER A 363 36.77 -44.63 25.16
N GLY A 364 35.77 -44.77 26.04
CA GLY A 364 35.46 -43.79 27.09
C GLY A 364 34.21 -42.94 26.89
N ASP A 365 33.31 -43.06 27.88
CA ASP A 365 32.10 -42.26 28.16
C ASP A 365 30.95 -42.31 27.14
N VAL A 366 30.11 -43.33 27.35
CA VAL A 366 28.81 -43.49 26.73
C VAL A 366 27.82 -42.58 27.47
N ASP A 367 27.42 -41.49 26.82
CA ASP A 367 26.17 -40.83 27.17
C ASP A 367 25.03 -41.80 26.79
N GLU A 368 24.33 -42.37 27.78
CA GLU A 368 23.22 -43.34 27.59
C GLU A 368 22.07 -42.79 26.71
N LEU A 369 22.10 -41.50 26.37
CA LEU A 369 21.09 -40.81 25.57
C LEU A 369 21.10 -41.12 24.07
N PHE A 370 22.19 -41.64 23.48
CA PHE A 370 22.34 -41.70 22.01
C PHE A 370 22.21 -43.08 21.36
N VAL A 371 22.74 -44.12 22.00
CA VAL A 371 22.61 -45.51 21.53
C VAL A 371 22.15 -46.33 22.72
N PRO A 372 21.01 -47.05 22.62
CA PRO A 372 20.55 -47.90 23.72
C PRO A 372 21.65 -48.87 24.13
N ARG A 373 21.95 -48.98 25.43
CA ARG A 373 22.92 -49.97 25.94
C ARG A 373 22.67 -51.37 25.37
N ARG A 374 21.39 -51.73 25.22
CA ARG A 374 20.96 -52.98 24.59
C ARG A 374 21.52 -53.17 23.17
N ALA A 375 21.55 -52.13 22.34
CA ALA A 375 22.10 -52.20 20.99
C ALA A 375 23.62 -52.36 21.01
N LEU A 376 24.31 -51.74 21.97
CA LEU A 376 25.76 -51.90 22.17
C LEU A 376 26.10 -53.32 22.65
N ASP A 377 25.33 -53.85 23.59
CA ASP A 377 25.51 -55.21 24.10
C ASP A 377 25.30 -56.24 22.97
N VAL A 378 24.23 -56.07 22.18
CA VAL A 378 23.97 -56.93 21.01
C VAL A 378 25.08 -56.79 19.97
N ALA A 379 25.57 -55.58 19.67
CA ALA A 379 26.66 -55.39 18.72
C ALA A 379 27.95 -56.09 19.19
N SER A 380 28.28 -55.97 20.47
CA SER A 380 29.42 -56.65 21.10
C SER A 380 29.29 -58.18 21.04
N ASP A 381 28.13 -58.73 21.41
CA ASP A 381 27.84 -60.17 21.36
C ASP A 381 27.93 -60.73 19.94
N ARG A 382 27.42 -59.98 18.95
CA ARG A 382 27.45 -60.39 17.54
C ARG A 382 28.84 -60.25 16.94
N ALA A 383 29.60 -59.22 17.33
CA ALA A 383 31.00 -59.09 16.96
C ALA A 383 31.83 -60.25 17.49
N GLU A 384 31.57 -60.73 18.71
CA GLU A 384 32.20 -61.95 19.23
C GLU A 384 31.84 -63.18 18.37
N GLY A 385 30.58 -63.30 17.96
CA GLY A 385 30.10 -64.36 17.07
C GLY A 385 30.77 -64.34 15.69
N LEU A 386 30.96 -63.17 15.09
CA LEU A 386 31.62 -62.96 13.79
C LEU A 386 33.14 -63.18 13.85
N SER A 387 33.75 -62.92 15.01
CA SER A 387 35.21 -63.03 15.18
C SER A 387 35.69 -64.48 15.41
N ARG A 388 34.82 -65.48 15.30
CA ARG A 388 35.17 -66.90 15.46
C ARG A 388 35.49 -67.55 14.11
N PRO A 389 36.54 -68.38 14.00
CA PRO A 389 36.90 -69.02 12.73
C PRO A 389 35.81 -69.93 12.11
N ASP A 390 34.95 -70.51 12.96
CA ASP A 390 33.83 -71.39 12.57
C ASP A 390 32.47 -70.65 12.58
N ALA A 391 32.46 -69.32 12.46
CA ALA A 391 31.22 -68.54 12.55
C ALA A 391 30.22 -68.92 11.45
N SER A 392 28.98 -69.24 11.84
CA SER A 392 27.84 -69.38 10.93
C SER A 392 27.02 -68.10 10.80
N LEU A 393 27.36 -67.07 11.58
CA LEU A 393 26.69 -65.78 11.59
C LEU A 393 27.20 -64.95 10.41
N THR A 394 26.30 -64.36 9.63
CA THR A 394 26.66 -63.42 8.56
C THR A 394 26.64 -62.00 9.09
N PHE A 395 27.41 -61.13 8.44
CA PHE A 395 27.47 -59.71 8.77
C PHE A 395 26.08 -59.04 8.69
N ASP A 396 25.33 -59.27 7.61
CA ASP A 396 23.95 -58.80 7.44
C ASP A 396 23.01 -59.20 8.58
N SER A 397 23.13 -60.43 9.08
CA SER A 397 22.29 -60.92 10.18
C SER A 397 22.64 -60.22 11.49
N ALA A 398 23.92 -59.93 11.73
CA ALA A 398 24.35 -59.16 12.89
C ALA A 398 23.84 -57.72 12.84
N VAL A 399 23.92 -57.08 11.67
CA VAL A 399 23.42 -55.70 11.45
C VAL A 399 21.92 -55.63 11.68
N ALA A 400 21.13 -56.57 11.12
CA ALA A 400 19.69 -56.59 11.30
C ALA A 400 19.28 -56.75 12.79
N GLU A 401 19.96 -57.61 13.53
CA GLU A 401 19.69 -57.81 14.96
C GLU A 401 20.09 -56.60 15.82
N VAL A 402 21.19 -55.92 15.48
CA VAL A 402 21.59 -54.67 16.14
C VAL A 402 20.59 -53.56 15.85
N ARG A 403 20.13 -53.44 14.60
CA ARG A 403 19.08 -52.49 14.21
C ARG A 403 17.78 -52.75 14.97
N ASP A 404 17.34 -53.99 15.07
CA ASP A 404 16.11 -54.33 15.79
C ASP A 404 16.27 -54.10 17.31
N ALA A 405 17.48 -54.24 17.86
CA ALA A 405 17.82 -53.87 19.24
C ALA A 405 17.95 -52.35 19.45
N PHE A 406 18.23 -51.61 18.39
CA PHE A 406 18.30 -50.16 18.34
C PHE A 406 16.89 -49.54 18.43
N GLY A 407 15.89 -50.15 17.78
CA GLY A 407 14.50 -49.68 17.80
C GLY A 407 14.26 -48.43 16.93
N GLU A 408 13.20 -47.66 17.23
CA GLU A 408 13.02 -46.32 16.67
C GLU A 408 14.12 -45.41 17.20
N PHE A 409 14.81 -44.71 16.29
CA PHE A 409 15.85 -43.76 16.65
C PHE A 409 15.25 -42.75 17.65
N PRO A 410 15.85 -42.48 18.83
CA PRO A 410 15.29 -41.54 19.82
C PRO A 410 15.10 -40.10 19.28
N HIS A 411 15.67 -39.85 18.10
CA HIS A 411 15.57 -38.59 17.36
C HIS A 411 14.97 -38.81 15.95
N ALA A 412 14.33 -39.96 15.69
CA ALA A 412 13.56 -40.20 14.47
C ALA A 412 12.45 -39.14 14.35
N ASP A 413 11.81 -38.78 15.46
CA ASP A 413 10.79 -37.72 15.50
C ASP A 413 11.38 -36.34 15.20
N LEU A 414 12.60 -36.04 15.66
CA LEU A 414 13.31 -34.78 15.37
C LEU A 414 13.74 -34.67 13.90
N ALA A 415 14.06 -35.80 13.27
CA ALA A 415 14.39 -35.92 11.85
C ALA A 415 13.15 -36.03 10.94
N HIS A 416 11.99 -36.42 11.49
CA HIS A 416 10.74 -36.57 10.76
C HIS A 416 10.21 -35.23 10.26
N ASP A 417 10.33 -34.18 11.06
CA ASP A 417 9.97 -32.81 10.67
C ASP A 417 10.95 -32.20 9.64
N ALA A 418 12.14 -32.80 9.49
CA ALA A 418 13.21 -32.32 8.61
C ALA A 418 13.34 -33.12 7.30
N ASP A 419 12.58 -34.21 7.12
CA ASP A 419 12.62 -35.13 5.97
C ASP A 419 14.02 -35.71 5.65
N VAL A 420 14.94 -35.66 6.63
CA VAL A 420 16.31 -36.18 6.52
C VAL A 420 16.60 -37.06 7.72
N ASN A 421 16.35 -38.36 7.58
CA ASN A 421 16.57 -39.35 8.64
C ASN A 421 17.83 -40.17 8.33
N PRO A 422 18.87 -40.17 9.20
CA PRO A 422 20.04 -41.01 8.98
C PRO A 422 19.64 -42.49 8.92
N ASP A 423 20.17 -43.23 7.94
CA ASP A 423 19.79 -44.63 7.73
C ASP A 423 20.11 -45.48 8.97
N PRO A 424 19.10 -46.07 9.64
CA PRO A 424 19.30 -46.93 10.79
C PRO A 424 20.22 -48.13 10.48
N ASN A 425 20.23 -48.62 9.23
CA ASN A 425 21.15 -49.68 8.82
C ASN A 425 22.60 -49.20 8.82
N ALA A 426 22.87 -48.00 8.31
CA ALA A 426 24.23 -47.44 8.31
C ALA A 426 24.78 -47.30 9.74
N ILE A 427 23.93 -46.92 10.70
CA ILE A 427 24.32 -46.81 12.11
C ILE A 427 24.59 -48.19 12.73
N ALA A 428 23.72 -49.17 12.48
CA ALA A 428 23.92 -50.55 12.94
C ALA A 428 25.17 -51.20 12.34
N THR A 429 25.40 -51.00 11.03
CA THR A 429 26.60 -51.43 10.31
C THR A 429 27.85 -50.83 10.93
N LEU A 430 27.85 -49.52 11.20
CA LEU A 430 29.00 -48.84 11.82
C LEU A 430 29.34 -49.45 13.20
N LEU A 431 28.33 -49.71 14.04
CA LEU A 431 28.51 -50.28 15.37
C LEU A 431 29.10 -51.69 15.32
N VAL A 432 28.53 -52.57 14.49
CA VAL A 432 29.04 -53.95 14.33
C VAL A 432 30.44 -53.95 13.73
N ALA A 433 30.66 -53.17 12.68
CA ALA A 433 31.94 -53.10 11.99
C ALA A 433 33.08 -52.62 12.90
N GLN A 434 32.85 -51.58 13.70
CA GLN A 434 33.85 -51.05 14.64
C GLN A 434 34.24 -52.10 15.70
N GLU A 435 33.26 -52.81 16.26
CA GLU A 435 33.46 -53.82 17.29
C GLU A 435 34.13 -55.10 16.75
N VAL A 436 33.84 -55.48 15.50
CA VAL A 436 34.51 -56.59 14.79
C VAL A 436 35.94 -56.21 14.44
N HIS A 437 36.14 -55.01 13.88
CA HIS A 437 37.46 -54.52 13.49
C HIS A 437 38.41 -54.43 14.69
N ALA A 438 37.96 -53.84 15.80
CA ALA A 438 38.76 -53.71 17.02
C ALA A 438 39.16 -55.08 17.62
N ARG A 439 38.28 -56.09 17.55
CA ARG A 439 38.57 -57.45 18.04
C ARG A 439 39.52 -58.19 17.11
N LEU A 440 39.32 -58.09 15.80
CA LEU A 440 40.09 -58.84 14.80
C LEU A 440 41.46 -58.23 14.53
N GLU A 441 41.63 -56.92 14.67
CA GLU A 441 42.93 -56.25 14.52
C GLU A 441 43.95 -56.85 15.51
N SER A 442 43.60 -56.92 16.80
CA SER A 442 44.45 -57.55 17.82
C SER A 442 44.62 -59.06 17.58
N ALA A 443 43.56 -59.77 17.18
CA ALA A 443 43.61 -61.21 16.96
C ALA A 443 44.46 -61.62 15.74
N LEU A 444 44.50 -60.78 14.70
CA LEU A 444 45.32 -60.99 13.50
C LEU A 444 46.78 -60.66 13.76
N GLU A 445 47.08 -59.61 14.54
CA GLU A 445 48.44 -59.27 14.97
C GLU A 445 49.07 -60.36 15.84
N GLU A 446 48.30 -60.94 16.77
CA GLU A 446 48.77 -61.98 17.68
C GLU A 446 48.65 -63.42 17.13
N HIS A 447 48.15 -63.58 15.89
CA HIS A 447 47.89 -64.90 15.34
C HIS A 447 49.19 -65.71 15.15
N PRO A 448 49.26 -67.01 15.53
CA PRO A 448 50.51 -67.78 15.46
C PRO A 448 50.94 -68.17 14.03
N PHE A 449 50.10 -67.94 13.01
CA PHE A 449 50.35 -68.36 11.63
C PHE A 449 51.51 -67.59 10.97
N PRO A 450 51.49 -66.24 10.88
CA PRO A 450 52.62 -65.46 10.37
C PRO A 450 53.97 -65.86 10.96
N ASP A 451 54.07 -65.89 12.29
CA ASP A 451 55.29 -66.27 13.02
C ASP A 451 55.78 -67.69 12.72
N ARG A 452 54.85 -68.63 12.47
CA ARG A 452 55.20 -70.02 12.13
C ARG A 452 55.65 -70.14 10.67
N ILE A 453 55.05 -69.37 9.76
CA ILE A 453 55.48 -69.29 8.36
C ILE A 453 56.87 -68.66 8.26
N ASP A 454 57.15 -67.61 9.02
CA ASP A 454 58.47 -66.98 9.05
C ASP A 454 59.53 -67.94 9.60
N ARG A 455 59.23 -68.64 10.70
CA ARG A 455 60.13 -69.68 11.24
C ARG A 455 60.40 -70.82 10.27
N LEU A 456 59.34 -71.35 9.63
CA LEU A 456 59.48 -72.42 8.64
C LEU A 456 60.30 -71.98 7.42
N THR A 457 60.12 -70.72 7.00
CA THR A 457 60.88 -70.10 5.92
C THR A 457 62.38 -70.04 6.28
N HIS A 458 62.71 -69.58 7.50
CA HIS A 458 64.08 -69.57 8.01
C HIS A 458 64.69 -70.97 8.10
N GLU A 459 63.94 -71.96 8.58
CA GLU A 459 64.40 -73.36 8.69
C GLU A 459 64.71 -74.00 7.32
N LEU A 460 63.97 -73.63 6.27
CA LEU A 460 64.11 -74.21 4.92
C LEU A 460 64.97 -73.36 3.98
N THR A 461 65.52 -72.24 4.45
CA THR A 461 66.35 -71.31 3.65
C THR A 461 67.59 -72.02 3.09
N ASP A 462 68.16 -72.96 3.84
CA ASP A 462 69.35 -73.74 3.43
C ASP A 462 69.03 -74.82 2.38
N ASP A 463 67.78 -75.30 2.31
CA ASP A 463 67.38 -76.43 1.45
C ASP A 463 66.91 -76.00 0.04
N VAL A 464 66.55 -74.73 -0.19
CA VAL A 464 65.76 -74.32 -1.37
C VAL A 464 66.29 -73.05 -2.12
N GLY A 465 67.20 -72.27 -1.53
CA GLY A 465 67.81 -71.10 -2.19
C GLY A 465 66.91 -69.84 -2.28
N ASP A 466 67.36 -68.82 -3.02
CA ASP A 466 66.84 -67.42 -3.04
C ASP A 466 65.33 -67.24 -3.36
N ALA A 467 64.60 -68.28 -3.74
CA ALA A 467 63.17 -68.22 -4.07
C ALA A 467 62.24 -67.96 -2.86
N LEU A 468 62.77 -67.98 -1.63
CA LEU A 468 62.03 -67.74 -0.38
C LEU A 468 62.18 -66.32 0.18
N ARG A 469 62.93 -65.42 -0.49
CA ARG A 469 63.27 -64.07 -0.02
C ARG A 469 62.34 -62.94 -0.49
N GLU A 470 61.26 -63.22 -1.21
CA GLU A 470 60.29 -62.18 -1.58
C GLU A 470 59.46 -61.75 -0.35
N ASP A 471 59.24 -60.43 -0.18
CA ASP A 471 58.34 -59.80 0.80
C ASP A 471 56.85 -60.10 0.49
N ALA A 472 56.54 -61.37 0.22
CA ALA A 472 55.19 -61.85 -0.05
C ALA A 472 54.46 -62.08 1.28
N ASP A 473 53.15 -61.83 1.25
CA ASP A 473 52.21 -62.09 2.33
C ASP A 473 52.34 -63.53 2.90
N PRO A 474 52.22 -63.76 4.22
CA PRO A 474 52.37 -65.09 4.82
C PRO A 474 51.48 -66.17 4.19
N VAL A 475 50.28 -65.81 3.72
CA VAL A 475 49.36 -66.74 3.05
C VAL A 475 49.86 -67.08 1.66
N ASP A 476 50.27 -66.08 0.88
CA ASP A 476 50.84 -66.30 -0.47
C ASP A 476 52.10 -67.16 -0.41
N ARG A 477 52.97 -66.92 0.59
CA ARG A 477 54.19 -67.70 0.81
C ARG A 477 53.89 -69.15 1.14
N TRP A 478 52.85 -69.40 1.94
CA TRP A 478 52.36 -70.75 2.23
C TRP A 478 51.81 -71.43 0.98
N ASP A 479 50.87 -70.80 0.27
CA ASP A 479 50.12 -71.41 -0.82
C ASP A 479 50.98 -71.66 -2.07
N ARG A 480 51.86 -70.71 -2.41
CA ARG A 480 52.69 -70.79 -3.63
C ARG A 480 53.98 -71.58 -3.45
N THR A 481 54.57 -71.55 -2.26
CA THR A 481 55.95 -72.01 -2.07
C THR A 481 56.07 -73.10 -1.01
N LEU A 482 55.69 -72.83 0.24
CA LEU A 482 55.96 -73.76 1.36
C LEU A 482 55.11 -75.03 1.32
N ALA A 483 53.80 -74.93 1.03
CA ALA A 483 52.92 -76.09 0.99
C ALA A 483 53.25 -77.06 -0.18
N PRO A 484 53.56 -76.59 -1.41
CA PRO A 484 54.07 -77.45 -2.48
C PRO A 484 55.40 -78.13 -2.13
N LEU A 485 56.33 -77.41 -1.50
CA LEU A 485 57.63 -77.97 -1.10
C LEU A 485 57.50 -79.07 -0.03
N LEU A 486 56.66 -78.86 0.98
CA LEU A 486 56.37 -79.89 1.98
C LEU A 486 55.71 -81.13 1.34
N ARG A 487 54.78 -80.95 0.38
CA ARG A 487 54.21 -82.07 -0.39
C ARG A 487 55.25 -82.80 -1.23
N GLN A 488 56.18 -82.08 -1.85
CA GLN A 488 57.27 -82.67 -2.63
C GLN A 488 58.23 -83.46 -1.73
N ARG A 489 58.58 -82.92 -0.56
CA ARG A 489 59.38 -83.59 0.47
C ARG A 489 58.70 -84.84 1.01
N GLU A 490 57.40 -84.77 1.32
CA GLU A 490 56.58 -85.95 1.68
C GLU A 490 56.63 -87.03 0.59
N SER A 491 56.48 -86.64 -0.68
CA SER A 491 56.50 -87.55 -1.83
C SER A 491 57.87 -88.19 -2.06
N LEU A 492 58.94 -87.43 -1.87
CA LEU A 492 60.32 -87.93 -1.92
C LEU A 492 60.59 -88.90 -0.77
N LEU A 493 60.22 -88.55 0.46
CA LEU A 493 60.35 -89.42 1.63
C LEU A 493 59.53 -90.72 1.45
N ALA A 494 58.33 -90.64 0.84
CA ALA A 494 57.52 -91.80 0.49
C ALA A 494 58.23 -92.74 -0.48
N ARG A 495 58.70 -92.22 -1.62
CA ARG A 495 59.44 -93.01 -2.63
C ARG A 495 60.70 -93.63 -2.05
N THR A 496 61.46 -92.86 -1.28
CA THR A 496 62.71 -93.32 -0.65
C THR A 496 62.45 -94.43 0.38
N THR A 497 61.31 -94.40 1.05
CA THR A 497 60.86 -95.44 2.00
C THR A 497 60.43 -96.72 1.28
N ASP A 498 59.75 -96.59 0.13
CA ASP A 498 59.32 -97.73 -0.69
C ASP A 498 60.50 -98.45 -1.40
N GLU A 499 61.56 -97.72 -1.75
CA GLU A 499 62.78 -98.24 -2.37
C GLU A 499 63.75 -98.94 -1.39
N LEU A 500 63.52 -98.82 -0.07
CA LEU A 500 64.36 -99.44 0.96
C LEU A 500 64.01 -100.91 1.20
N LEU A 501 65.02 -101.79 1.13
CA LEU A 501 64.89 -103.23 1.41
C LEU A 501 64.30 -103.50 2.81
N PRO A 502 63.42 -104.52 2.99
CA PRO A 502 62.68 -104.79 4.24
C PRO A 502 63.53 -105.00 5.52
N ILE A 503 64.83 -105.24 5.37
CA ILE A 503 65.75 -105.61 6.46
C ILE A 503 66.27 -104.37 7.21
N ARG A 504 66.08 -103.14 6.69
CA ARG A 504 66.50 -101.87 7.32
C ARG A 504 65.38 -101.17 8.11
N LEU A 505 64.73 -101.91 9.01
CA LEU A 505 63.58 -101.44 9.83
C LEU A 505 63.84 -100.13 10.58
N GLY A 506 65.05 -99.90 11.11
CA GLY A 506 65.38 -98.68 11.86
C GLY A 506 65.31 -97.41 11.00
N ARG A 507 65.94 -97.42 9.81
CA ARG A 507 65.97 -96.26 8.90
C ARG A 507 64.62 -96.03 8.22
N ARG A 508 63.85 -97.10 7.97
CA ARG A 508 62.49 -97.02 7.45
C ARG A 508 61.54 -96.32 8.45
N ARG A 509 61.60 -96.69 9.73
CA ARG A 509 60.84 -96.00 10.79
C ARG A 509 61.22 -94.53 10.94
N THR A 510 62.50 -94.19 10.80
CA THR A 510 62.94 -92.79 10.83
C THR A 510 62.35 -91.98 9.68
N LEU A 511 62.38 -92.50 8.44
CA LEU A 511 61.80 -91.82 7.27
C LEU A 511 60.27 -91.77 7.31
N GLU A 512 59.60 -92.82 7.81
CA GLU A 512 58.15 -92.83 8.05
C GLU A 512 57.78 -91.78 9.11
N SER A 513 58.55 -91.65 10.19
CA SER A 513 58.35 -90.64 11.22
C SER A 513 58.61 -89.21 10.71
N GLU A 514 59.65 -89.00 9.89
CA GLU A 514 59.91 -87.70 9.25
C GLU A 514 58.80 -87.31 8.27
N ARG A 515 58.27 -88.27 7.51
CA ARG A 515 57.12 -88.06 6.61
C ARG A 515 55.86 -87.72 7.40
N GLU A 516 55.58 -88.44 8.48
CA GLU A 516 54.43 -88.20 9.35
C GLU A 516 54.53 -86.82 10.02
N GLN A 517 55.72 -86.44 10.52
CA GLN A 517 55.96 -85.10 11.06
C GLN A 517 55.77 -83.99 10.02
N ALA A 518 56.22 -84.19 8.78
CA ALA A 518 56.00 -83.23 7.69
C ALA A 518 54.50 -83.11 7.34
N ALA A 519 53.79 -84.24 7.27
CA ALA A 519 52.35 -84.28 7.00
C ALA A 519 51.51 -83.64 8.11
N THR A 520 51.84 -83.93 9.38
CA THR A 520 51.20 -83.32 10.55
C THR A 520 51.44 -81.81 10.57
N ARG A 521 52.69 -81.35 10.41
CA ARG A 521 52.99 -79.91 10.32
C ARG A 521 52.27 -79.24 9.15
N ARG A 522 52.18 -79.91 7.99
CA ARG A 522 51.46 -79.38 6.84
C ARG A 522 49.96 -79.26 7.10
N SER A 523 49.36 -80.23 7.78
CA SER A 523 47.96 -80.19 8.18
C SER A 523 47.69 -79.10 9.21
N GLU A 524 48.54 -79.00 10.25
CA GLU A 524 48.42 -77.98 11.30
C GLU A 524 48.56 -76.55 10.73
N LEU A 525 49.52 -76.32 9.84
CA LEU A 525 49.69 -75.02 9.18
C LEU A 525 48.58 -74.73 8.18
N ALA A 526 48.01 -75.74 7.51
CA ALA A 526 46.85 -75.56 6.66
C ALA A 526 45.62 -75.12 7.46
N THR A 527 45.37 -75.75 8.62
CA THR A 527 44.29 -75.34 9.53
C THR A 527 44.49 -73.91 10.05
N LEU A 528 45.69 -73.58 10.54
CA LEU A 528 46.01 -72.22 10.99
C LEU A 528 45.94 -71.17 9.86
N ARG A 529 46.27 -71.57 8.62
CA ARG A 529 46.11 -70.71 7.43
C ARG A 529 44.64 -70.45 7.16
N ASP A 530 43.81 -71.48 7.17
CA ASP A 530 42.38 -71.34 6.90
C ASP A 530 41.69 -70.49 7.97
N GLU A 531 42.05 -70.67 9.25
CA GLU A 531 41.61 -69.80 10.36
C GLU A 531 42.06 -68.34 10.14
N TYR A 532 43.35 -68.12 9.84
CA TYR A 532 43.90 -66.77 9.59
C TYR A 532 43.24 -66.08 8.39
N VAL A 533 43.01 -66.81 7.29
CA VAL A 533 42.36 -66.27 6.08
C VAL A 533 40.89 -65.94 6.33
N GLN A 534 40.18 -66.73 7.14
CA GLN A 534 38.80 -66.41 7.52
C GLN A 534 38.74 -65.16 8.40
N LEU A 535 39.59 -65.07 9.44
CA LEU A 535 39.67 -63.88 10.29
C LEU A 535 40.03 -62.63 9.48
N ARG A 536 40.98 -62.73 8.55
CA ARG A 536 41.35 -61.63 7.66
C ARG A 536 40.21 -61.23 6.72
N ARG A 537 39.49 -62.21 6.15
CA ARG A 537 38.33 -61.93 5.31
C ARG A 537 37.25 -61.17 6.06
N VAL A 538 36.89 -61.61 7.27
CA VAL A 538 35.88 -60.93 8.10
C VAL A 538 36.36 -59.56 8.54
N HIS A 539 37.65 -59.40 8.81
CA HIS A 539 38.26 -58.11 9.10
C HIS A 539 38.16 -57.14 7.91
N ASP A 540 38.48 -57.61 6.70
CA ASP A 540 38.43 -56.79 5.48
C ASP A 540 36.97 -56.46 5.11
N GLU A 541 36.05 -57.41 5.23
CA GLU A 541 34.60 -57.21 5.06
C GLU A 541 34.06 -56.17 6.05
N ALA A 542 34.42 -56.28 7.34
CA ALA A 542 34.06 -55.26 8.34
C ALA A 542 34.69 -53.89 8.03
N ALA A 543 35.91 -53.84 7.49
CA ALA A 543 36.55 -52.59 7.11
C ALA A 543 35.88 -51.92 5.89
N ASP A 544 35.41 -52.71 4.93
CA ASP A 544 34.67 -52.21 3.76
C ASP A 544 33.27 -51.70 4.18
N GLU A 545 32.51 -52.51 4.93
CA GLU A 545 31.19 -52.15 5.47
C GLU A 545 31.24 -50.89 6.34
N ARG A 546 32.30 -50.75 7.14
CA ARG A 546 32.56 -49.53 7.92
C ARG A 546 32.69 -48.30 7.03
N ARG A 547 33.45 -48.38 5.93
CA ARG A 547 33.67 -47.23 5.02
C ARG A 547 32.39 -46.82 4.31
N ASP A 548 31.57 -47.80 3.92
CA ASP A 548 30.28 -47.54 3.28
C ASP A 548 29.31 -46.88 4.26
N ALA A 549 29.23 -47.38 5.50
CA ALA A 549 28.45 -46.74 6.57
C ALA A 549 28.95 -45.33 6.93
N GLU A 550 30.26 -45.11 7.03
CA GLU A 550 30.84 -43.78 7.25
C GLU A 550 30.52 -42.81 6.11
N THR A 551 30.42 -43.29 4.86
CA THR A 551 30.04 -42.50 3.69
C THR A 551 28.57 -42.14 3.74
N ALA A 552 27.68 -43.10 4.00
CA ALA A 552 26.25 -42.85 4.13
C ALA A 552 25.93 -41.82 5.25
N LEU A 553 26.64 -41.88 6.38
CA LEU A 553 26.50 -40.90 7.46
C LEU A 553 27.09 -39.53 7.13
N ARG A 554 28.13 -39.47 6.27
CA ARG A 554 28.66 -38.20 5.75
C ARG A 554 27.64 -37.53 4.84
N ASP A 555 27.04 -38.27 3.92
CA ASP A 555 26.01 -37.75 3.01
C ASP A 555 24.80 -37.24 3.80
N ALA A 556 24.41 -37.96 4.87
CA ALA A 556 23.36 -37.50 5.78
C ALA A 556 23.73 -36.20 6.53
N LEU A 557 24.99 -36.04 6.95
CA LEU A 557 25.47 -34.79 7.56
C LEU A 557 25.45 -33.62 6.57
N GLU A 558 25.88 -33.84 5.33
CA GLU A 558 25.84 -32.82 4.27
C GLU A 558 24.41 -32.39 3.97
N ALA A 559 23.47 -33.34 3.88
CA ALA A 559 22.05 -33.05 3.72
C ALA A 559 21.45 -32.26 4.89
N LEU A 560 21.78 -32.63 6.14
CA LEU A 560 21.36 -31.89 7.33
C LEU A 560 21.95 -30.47 7.37
N ASP A 561 23.21 -30.31 6.97
CA ASP A 561 23.88 -29.01 6.94
C ASP A 561 23.31 -28.09 5.86
N GLU A 562 22.97 -28.62 4.69
CA GLU A 562 22.29 -27.88 3.62
C GLU A 562 20.89 -27.44 4.08
N ARG A 563 20.09 -28.36 4.64
CA ARG A 563 18.76 -28.02 5.14
C ARG A 563 18.81 -26.97 6.24
N ARG A 564 19.81 -27.06 7.11
CA ARG A 564 20.06 -26.07 8.17
C ARG A 564 20.42 -24.70 7.59
N ARG A 565 21.19 -24.67 6.50
CA ARG A 565 21.52 -23.43 5.80
C ARG A 565 20.26 -22.79 5.23
N GLU A 566 19.41 -23.56 4.54
CA GLU A 566 18.14 -23.07 3.99
C GLU A 566 17.22 -22.50 5.07
N VAL A 567 17.06 -23.20 6.20
CA VAL A 567 16.25 -22.72 7.32
C VAL A 567 16.83 -21.43 7.89
N ARG A 568 18.16 -21.34 8.09
CA ARG A 568 18.81 -20.11 8.59
C ARG A 568 18.66 -18.93 7.65
N GLU A 569 18.84 -19.13 6.34
CA GLU A 569 18.65 -18.09 5.33
C GLU A 569 17.18 -17.60 5.31
N THR A 570 16.22 -18.53 5.41
CA THR A 570 14.79 -18.19 5.54
C THR A 570 14.51 -17.38 6.82
N LEU A 571 15.17 -17.75 7.91
CA LEU A 571 15.02 -17.11 9.21
C LEU A 571 15.62 -15.69 9.22
N GLU A 572 16.80 -15.50 8.63
CA GLU A 572 17.40 -14.17 8.42
C GLU A 572 16.50 -13.27 7.56
N HIS A 573 15.93 -13.82 6.49
CA HIS A 573 14.98 -13.09 5.65
C HIS A 573 13.72 -12.66 6.42
N ARG A 574 13.10 -13.58 7.18
CA ARG A 574 11.91 -13.29 8.00
C ARG A 574 12.20 -12.30 9.12
N ARG A 575 13.34 -12.40 9.80
CA ARG A 575 13.76 -11.41 10.81
C ARG A 575 13.96 -10.02 10.20
N SER A 576 14.47 -9.94 8.97
CA SER A 576 14.60 -8.68 8.25
C SER A 576 13.23 -8.09 7.89
N GLN A 577 12.30 -8.91 7.38
CA GLN A 577 10.92 -8.49 7.11
C GLN A 577 10.20 -8.01 8.39
N ARG A 578 10.40 -8.71 9.51
CA ARG A 578 9.87 -8.33 10.82
C ARG A 578 10.37 -6.95 11.24
N GLN A 579 11.67 -6.68 11.04
CA GLN A 579 12.25 -5.37 11.33
C GLN A 579 11.64 -4.27 10.45
N GLU A 580 11.48 -4.51 9.15
CA GLU A 580 10.84 -3.56 8.23
C GLU A 580 9.39 -3.25 8.65
N LEU A 581 8.63 -4.27 9.07
CA LEU A 581 7.28 -4.09 9.61
C LEU A 581 7.27 -3.35 10.95
N GLU A 582 8.25 -3.59 11.83
CA GLU A 582 8.40 -2.84 13.08
C GLU A 582 8.71 -1.35 12.83
N GLU A 583 9.58 -1.05 11.87
CA GLU A 583 9.87 0.33 11.45
C GLU A 583 8.63 1.00 10.87
N ARG A 584 7.85 0.29 10.04
CA ARG A 584 6.56 0.76 9.52
C ARG A 584 5.54 0.99 10.64
N ARG A 585 5.44 0.06 11.59
CA ARG A 585 4.56 0.17 12.77
C ARG A 585 4.90 1.40 13.59
N GLU A 586 6.18 1.64 13.86
CA GLU A 586 6.62 2.81 14.64
C GLU A 586 6.35 4.13 13.90
N ALA A 587 6.60 4.17 12.58
CA ALA A 587 6.26 5.34 11.77
C ALA A 587 4.75 5.64 11.76
N LEU A 588 3.91 4.60 11.66
CA LEU A 588 2.45 4.73 11.76
C LEU A 588 2.03 5.18 13.16
N ARG A 589 2.64 4.63 14.22
CA ARG A 589 2.42 5.05 15.60
C ARG A 589 2.74 6.54 15.80
N GLU A 590 3.91 6.98 15.32
CA GLU A 590 4.33 8.38 15.42
C GLU A 590 3.33 9.30 14.70
N LYS A 591 2.90 8.92 13.49
CA LYS A 591 1.87 9.68 12.75
C LYS A 591 0.54 9.75 13.51
N LEU A 592 0.07 8.64 14.06
CA LEU A 592 -1.19 8.56 14.82
C LEU A 592 -1.14 9.36 16.12
N THR A 593 0.02 9.42 16.78
CA THR A 593 0.20 10.13 18.06
C THR A 593 0.52 11.61 17.88
N ALA A 594 1.08 12.02 16.74
CA ALA A 594 1.32 13.42 16.42
C ALA A 594 0.03 14.14 15.97
N GLY A 595 -0.83 13.45 15.23
CA GLY A 595 -1.96 14.08 14.54
C GLY A 595 -1.51 14.94 13.36
N THR A 596 -2.42 15.73 12.80
CA THR A 596 -2.10 16.72 11.76
C THR A 596 -2.58 18.11 12.16
N ASP A 597 -1.88 19.13 11.64
CA ASP A 597 -2.29 20.53 11.76
C ASP A 597 -2.93 21.00 10.45
N GLY A 598 -3.76 22.04 10.52
CA GLY A 598 -4.41 22.66 9.36
C GLY A 598 -5.91 22.32 9.23
N PRO A 599 -6.51 22.62 8.06
CA PRO A 599 -7.91 22.30 7.80
C PRO A 599 -8.11 20.79 7.71
N TYR A 600 -9.22 20.28 8.25
CA TYR A 600 -9.53 18.84 8.32
C TYR A 600 -8.45 18.04 9.07
N ARG A 601 -8.21 18.43 10.31
CA ARG A 601 -7.12 17.85 11.11
C ARG A 601 -7.44 16.44 11.63
N GLN A 602 -6.40 15.64 11.76
CA GLN A 602 -6.44 14.34 12.40
C GLN A 602 -6.07 14.49 13.87
N LEU A 603 -6.99 14.09 14.76
CA LEU A 603 -6.73 14.18 16.19
C LEU A 603 -5.66 13.17 16.62
N PRO A 604 -4.72 13.56 17.50
CA PRO A 604 -3.71 12.64 18.02
C PRO A 604 -4.35 11.58 18.90
N LEU A 605 -4.00 10.31 18.67
CA LEU A 605 -4.43 9.18 19.49
C LEU A 605 -3.56 9.07 20.74
N GLU A 606 -4.17 8.84 21.90
CA GLU A 606 -3.41 8.59 23.14
C GLU A 606 -2.85 7.17 23.17
N ASN A 607 -3.68 6.17 22.81
CA ASN A 607 -3.35 4.76 22.95
C ASN A 607 -3.67 3.97 21.66
N PRO A 608 -2.91 4.14 20.57
CA PRO A 608 -3.13 3.38 19.34
C PRO A 608 -2.97 1.85 19.52
N ASP A 609 -2.25 1.41 20.56
CA ASP A 609 -2.05 -0.02 20.87
C ASP A 609 -3.31 -0.74 21.36
N TRP A 610 -4.29 0.01 21.86
CA TRP A 610 -5.53 -0.58 22.38
C TRP A 610 -6.51 -0.93 21.26
N ILE A 611 -6.22 -0.50 20.03
CA ILE A 611 -7.01 -0.83 18.87
C ILE A 611 -6.64 -2.23 18.38
N ASP A 612 -7.64 -3.10 18.34
CA ASP A 612 -7.61 -4.41 17.69
C ASP A 612 -8.67 -4.46 16.57
N PRO A 613 -8.64 -5.48 15.68
CA PRO A 613 -9.59 -5.56 14.58
C PRO A 613 -11.05 -5.58 15.03
N ASP A 614 -11.35 -6.27 16.13
CA ASP A 614 -12.72 -6.41 16.65
C ASP A 614 -13.27 -5.07 17.17
N LEU A 615 -12.43 -4.26 17.81
CA LEU A 615 -12.77 -2.91 18.24
C LEU A 615 -12.98 -2.01 17.03
N LEU A 616 -12.10 -2.06 16.02
CA LEU A 616 -12.19 -1.21 14.83
C LEU A 616 -13.52 -1.39 14.09
N GLU A 617 -14.05 -2.61 14.03
CA GLU A 617 -15.37 -2.92 13.45
C GLU A 617 -16.55 -2.35 14.27
N GLN A 618 -16.33 -2.01 15.55
CA GLN A 618 -17.35 -1.46 16.45
C GLN A 618 -17.32 0.07 16.54
N LEU A 619 -16.28 0.72 16.01
CA LEU A 619 -16.14 2.17 16.06
C LEU A 619 -17.02 2.79 14.97
N GLU A 620 -18.15 3.36 15.37
CA GLU A 620 -19.07 4.06 14.46
C GLU A 620 -18.97 5.58 14.63
N THR A 621 -18.70 6.08 15.83
CA THR A 621 -18.70 7.52 16.12
C THR A 621 -17.45 7.97 16.85
N VAL A 622 -17.13 9.27 16.77
CA VAL A 622 -16.04 9.87 17.57
C VAL A 622 -16.22 9.58 19.07
N SER A 623 -17.46 9.53 19.56
CA SER A 623 -17.76 9.15 20.94
C SER A 623 -17.33 7.72 21.27
N ASP A 624 -17.55 6.76 20.37
CA ASP A 624 -17.13 5.36 20.58
C ASP A 624 -15.60 5.26 20.70
N VAL A 625 -14.86 6.06 19.91
CA VAL A 625 -13.39 6.12 19.98
C VAL A 625 -12.92 6.72 21.31
N THR A 626 -13.63 7.72 21.83
CA THR A 626 -13.34 8.27 23.17
C THR A 626 -13.69 7.29 24.29
N ASP A 627 -14.79 6.55 24.16
CA ASP A 627 -15.22 5.53 25.15
C ASP A 627 -14.28 4.33 25.17
N ALA A 628 -13.70 3.98 24.03
CA ALA A 628 -12.64 2.99 23.92
C ALA A 628 -11.31 3.45 24.54
N GLY A 629 -11.16 4.73 24.90
CA GLY A 629 -9.93 5.29 25.47
C GLY A 629 -8.80 5.48 24.46
N VAL A 630 -9.13 5.47 23.17
CA VAL A 630 -8.18 5.67 22.06
C VAL A 630 -7.94 7.17 21.82
N LEU A 631 -8.99 7.98 21.94
CA LEU A 631 -8.95 9.44 21.86
C LEU A 631 -9.29 10.09 23.21
N ASP A 632 -8.57 11.15 23.55
CA ASP A 632 -8.89 11.98 24.71
C ASP A 632 -10.13 12.85 24.43
N GLN A 633 -11.13 12.76 25.30
CA GLN A 633 -12.33 13.59 25.23
C GLN A 633 -11.99 15.10 25.26
N ARG A 634 -10.91 15.48 25.97
CA ARG A 634 -10.46 16.89 25.98
C ARG A 634 -9.90 17.32 24.65
N ALA A 635 -9.10 16.48 24.01
CA ALA A 635 -8.56 16.75 22.67
C ALA A 635 -9.68 16.88 21.63
N VAL A 636 -10.74 16.07 21.71
CA VAL A 636 -11.92 16.20 20.83
C VAL A 636 -12.64 17.52 21.08
N ALA A 637 -12.87 17.90 22.34
CA ALA A 637 -13.59 19.12 22.68
C ALA A 637 -12.80 20.39 22.31
N GLU A 638 -11.54 20.50 22.73
CA GLU A 638 -10.64 21.59 22.31
C GLU A 638 -10.47 21.60 20.79
N GLY A 639 -10.50 20.42 20.18
CA GLY A 639 -10.62 20.22 18.76
C GLY A 639 -11.83 20.95 18.19
N ALA A 640 -13.04 20.47 18.46
CA ALA A 640 -14.28 21.02 17.91
C ALA A 640 -14.38 22.55 18.09
N HIS A 641 -13.99 23.07 19.26
CA HIS A 641 -13.92 24.52 19.50
C HIS A 641 -12.91 25.23 18.60
N ALA A 642 -11.66 24.76 18.54
CA ALA A 642 -10.64 25.36 17.69
C ALA A 642 -10.97 25.25 16.19
N MET A 643 -11.70 24.22 15.77
CA MET A 643 -12.19 24.07 14.39
C MET A 643 -13.24 25.15 14.09
N LEU A 644 -14.26 25.27 14.94
CA LEU A 644 -15.26 26.33 14.79
C LEU A 644 -14.60 27.70 14.86
N ASP A 645 -13.71 27.96 15.82
CA ASP A 645 -13.03 29.24 16.00
C ASP A 645 -12.30 29.75 14.76
N ARG A 646 -11.75 28.85 13.94
CA ARG A 646 -11.06 29.19 12.68
C ARG A 646 -11.98 29.57 11.54
N LEU A 647 -13.26 29.17 11.57
CA LEU A 647 -14.20 29.52 10.52
C LEU A 647 -14.48 31.02 10.56
N GLU A 648 -14.15 31.73 9.50
CA GLU A 648 -14.37 33.17 9.36
C GLU A 648 -14.68 33.54 7.91
N GLU A 649 -15.19 34.74 7.68
CA GLU A 649 -15.54 35.17 6.32
C GLU A 649 -14.25 35.41 5.51
N PRO A 650 -13.97 34.63 4.45
CA PRO A 650 -12.62 34.54 3.92
C PRO A 650 -12.34 35.42 2.70
N ILE A 651 -13.32 36.17 2.19
CA ILE A 651 -13.21 36.99 0.96
C ILE A 651 -13.04 38.48 1.28
N GLN A 652 -13.73 39.04 2.28
CA GLN A 652 -13.54 40.46 2.66
C GLN A 652 -12.33 40.64 3.57
N ASP A 653 -11.14 40.41 3.01
CA ASP A 653 -9.84 40.46 3.69
C ASP A 653 -9.23 41.88 3.81
N ARG A 654 -9.93 42.92 3.34
CA ARG A 654 -9.53 44.33 3.51
C ARG A 654 -10.33 45.02 4.62
N THR A 655 -9.74 46.06 5.20
CA THR A 655 -10.49 46.99 6.06
C THR A 655 -11.58 47.67 5.22
N PRO A 656 -12.88 47.60 5.60
CA PRO A 656 -13.99 48.05 4.77
C PRO A 656 -13.85 49.51 4.33
N HIS A 657 -14.10 49.78 3.05
CA HIS A 657 -13.95 51.12 2.49
C HIS A 657 -15.10 52.07 2.91
N GLU A 658 -16.31 51.53 3.11
CA GLU A 658 -17.51 52.27 3.54
C GLU A 658 -18.47 51.37 4.34
N THR A 659 -18.56 51.59 5.66
CA THR A 659 -19.38 50.87 6.66
C THR A 659 -19.14 49.35 6.70
N ALA A 660 -18.67 48.83 7.84
CA ALA A 660 -18.56 47.39 8.03
C ALA A 660 -19.95 46.73 7.86
N VAL A 661 -20.13 46.00 6.77
CA VAL A 661 -21.25 45.07 6.63
C VAL A 661 -20.82 43.81 7.35
N THR A 662 -21.53 43.43 8.41
CA THR A 662 -21.38 42.11 9.01
C THR A 662 -22.14 41.13 8.14
N PRO A 663 -21.46 40.17 7.48
CA PRO A 663 -22.13 39.14 6.70
C PRO A 663 -23.05 38.30 7.59
N SER A 664 -24.21 37.88 7.08
CA SER A 664 -25.01 36.84 7.75
C SER A 664 -24.28 35.51 7.61
N SER A 665 -24.32 34.67 8.64
CA SER A 665 -23.57 33.41 8.67
C SER A 665 -24.49 32.23 8.97
N THR A 666 -24.48 31.24 8.08
CA THR A 666 -25.24 30.01 8.22
C THR A 666 -24.28 28.83 8.26
N LEU A 667 -24.29 28.09 9.37
CA LEU A 667 -23.43 26.94 9.60
C LEU A 667 -24.21 25.64 9.43
N ALA A 668 -23.67 24.70 8.66
CA ALA A 668 -24.05 23.29 8.69
C ALA A 668 -22.95 22.48 9.39
N LEU A 669 -23.26 22.00 10.59
CA LEU A 669 -22.39 21.16 11.41
C LEU A 669 -22.79 19.69 11.24
N SER A 670 -21.87 18.88 10.73
CA SER A 670 -22.03 17.43 10.66
C SER A 670 -21.38 16.78 11.87
N ILE A 671 -22.21 16.16 12.72
CA ILE A 671 -21.81 15.55 13.98
C ILE A 671 -22.85 14.51 14.40
N SER A 672 -22.41 13.37 14.95
CA SER A 672 -23.36 12.39 15.50
C SER A 672 -24.04 12.92 16.78
N GLU A 673 -25.31 12.56 16.99
CA GLU A 673 -26.08 13.00 18.17
C GLU A 673 -25.33 12.67 19.48
N ALA A 674 -24.81 11.45 19.60
CA ALA A 674 -24.03 11.02 20.75
C ALA A 674 -22.80 11.91 21.02
N THR A 675 -22.09 12.31 19.96
CA THR A 675 -20.91 13.19 20.08
C THR A 675 -21.30 14.61 20.41
N PHE A 676 -22.37 15.13 19.81
CA PHE A 676 -22.89 16.45 20.13
C PHE A 676 -23.33 16.55 21.59
N GLU A 677 -24.16 15.61 22.05
CA GLU A 677 -24.64 15.55 23.44
C GLU A 677 -23.46 15.51 24.42
N ARG A 678 -22.43 14.73 24.13
CA ARG A 678 -21.24 14.62 24.98
C ARG A 678 -20.42 15.91 25.05
N LEU A 679 -20.28 16.61 23.93
CA LEU A 679 -19.54 17.88 23.84
C LEU A 679 -20.34 19.07 24.41
N ASP A 680 -21.66 18.95 24.50
CA ASP A 680 -22.54 19.97 25.06
C ASP A 680 -22.94 19.70 26.52
N ASP A 681 -22.71 18.49 27.05
CA ASP A 681 -23.12 18.11 28.41
C ASP A 681 -22.36 18.90 29.50
N PRO A 682 -23.05 19.74 30.29
CA PRO A 682 -22.44 20.49 31.38
C PRO A 682 -21.85 19.61 32.49
N ALA A 683 -22.31 18.37 32.65
CA ALA A 683 -21.81 17.42 33.64
C ALA A 683 -20.49 16.74 33.22
N LEU A 684 -20.22 16.69 31.91
CA LEU A 684 -18.98 16.17 31.33
C LEU A 684 -17.98 17.28 31.00
N GLN A 685 -18.27 18.52 31.42
CA GLN A 685 -17.36 19.66 31.27
C GLN A 685 -16.00 19.35 31.86
N LEU A 686 -15.01 19.38 30.97
CA LEU A 686 -13.61 19.36 31.34
C LEU A 686 -13.25 20.76 31.81
N ASP A 687 -12.55 20.86 32.95
CA ASP A 687 -12.11 22.16 33.49
C ASP A 687 -11.45 23.01 32.38
N ALA A 688 -12.07 24.15 32.07
CA ALA A 688 -11.70 25.17 31.07
C ALA A 688 -12.23 25.05 29.62
N VAL A 689 -13.06 24.07 29.25
CA VAL A 689 -13.69 24.01 27.92
C VAL A 689 -15.21 24.24 28.02
N PRO A 690 -15.78 25.28 27.39
CA PRO A 690 -17.22 25.55 27.44
C PRO A 690 -18.03 24.53 26.61
N PRO A 691 -19.36 24.44 26.81
CA PRO A 691 -20.24 23.66 25.93
C PRO A 691 -20.11 24.09 24.47
N LEU A 692 -20.23 23.13 23.54
CA LEU A 692 -20.12 23.41 22.10
C LEU A 692 -21.14 24.45 21.63
N SER A 693 -22.36 24.44 22.20
CA SER A 693 -23.41 25.45 21.94
C SER A 693 -22.95 26.89 22.15
N THR A 694 -22.05 27.14 23.10
CA THR A 694 -21.53 28.50 23.36
C THR A 694 -20.73 29.05 22.19
N THR A 695 -20.04 28.18 21.44
CA THR A 695 -19.27 28.57 20.25
C THR A 695 -20.18 28.63 19.02
N LEU A 696 -21.24 27.83 18.98
CA LEU A 696 -22.23 27.88 17.91
C LEU A 696 -23.06 29.18 17.92
N ASP A 697 -23.29 29.79 19.08
CA ASP A 697 -24.02 31.06 19.25
C ASP A 697 -23.42 32.26 18.47
N ARG A 698 -22.19 32.13 17.95
CA ARG A 698 -21.54 33.16 17.14
C ARG A 698 -22.06 33.22 15.69
N PHE A 699 -22.67 32.14 15.22
CA PHE A 699 -23.26 32.06 13.89
C PHE A 699 -24.74 32.46 13.96
N GLU A 700 -25.26 33.08 12.91
CA GLU A 700 -26.64 33.57 12.89
C GLU A 700 -27.65 32.43 12.78
N SER A 701 -27.32 31.42 11.97
CA SER A 701 -28.09 30.20 11.81
C SER A 701 -27.18 28.98 11.91
N VAL A 702 -27.65 27.93 12.57
CA VAL A 702 -26.93 26.66 12.73
C VAL A 702 -27.89 25.52 12.46
N SER A 703 -27.54 24.67 11.50
CA SER A 703 -28.14 23.35 11.31
C SER A 703 -27.16 22.26 11.71
N THR A 704 -27.65 21.27 12.44
CA THR A 704 -26.91 20.05 12.78
C THR A 704 -27.38 18.91 11.88
N LEU A 705 -26.48 18.38 11.08
CA LEU A 705 -26.70 17.24 10.21
C LEU A 705 -26.26 15.96 10.92
N GLU A 706 -27.21 15.04 11.12
CA GLU A 706 -26.89 13.72 11.63
C GLU A 706 -26.22 12.89 10.52
N GLU A 707 -25.00 12.44 10.78
CA GLU A 707 -24.33 11.43 9.98
C GLU A 707 -24.25 10.13 10.80
N HIS A 708 -24.93 9.09 10.31
CA HIS A 708 -24.83 7.76 10.89
C HIS A 708 -23.41 7.24 10.63
N GLY A 709 -22.70 6.79 11.68
CA GLY A 709 -21.34 6.27 11.51
C GLY A 709 -20.24 7.33 11.31
N ALA A 710 -20.44 8.58 11.75
CA ALA A 710 -19.44 9.64 11.59
C ALA A 710 -18.28 9.53 12.59
N LEU A 711 -17.14 9.07 12.09
CA LEU A 711 -15.82 9.18 12.73
C LEU A 711 -15.13 10.52 12.42
N SER A 712 -15.92 11.57 12.19
CA SER A 712 -15.49 12.93 11.94
C SER A 712 -16.51 13.93 12.50
N ILE A 713 -16.04 15.15 12.79
CA ILE A 713 -16.88 16.32 13.00
C ILE A 713 -16.44 17.34 11.97
N ASP A 714 -17.33 17.70 11.07
CA ASP A 714 -17.01 18.60 9.97
C ASP A 714 -18.03 19.75 9.91
N ALA A 715 -17.58 20.93 9.54
CA ALA A 715 -18.37 22.15 9.54
C ALA A 715 -18.21 22.91 8.23
N VAL A 716 -19.32 23.35 7.63
CA VAL A 716 -19.35 24.26 6.48
C VAL A 716 -20.14 25.48 6.87
N VAL A 717 -19.59 26.67 6.63
CA VAL A 717 -20.27 27.94 6.83
C VAL A 717 -20.36 28.70 5.52
N THR A 718 -21.53 29.26 5.26
CA THR A 718 -21.75 30.24 4.20
C THR A 718 -21.87 31.62 4.84
N PHE A 719 -21.26 32.61 4.19
CA PHE A 719 -21.37 34.02 4.57
C PHE A 719 -21.98 34.81 3.43
N GLU A 720 -23.10 35.46 3.70
CA GLU A 720 -23.87 36.20 2.70
C GLU A 720 -23.82 37.71 2.92
N GLY A 721 -24.14 38.47 1.89
CA GLY A 721 -24.03 39.93 1.93
C GLY A 721 -22.59 40.44 1.84
N ILE A 722 -21.67 39.61 1.34
CA ILE A 722 -20.28 39.99 1.08
C ILE A 722 -20.19 41.04 -0.04
N ARG A 723 -19.21 41.93 0.06
CA ARG A 723 -18.92 42.97 -0.94
C ARG A 723 -17.58 42.72 -1.63
N LEU A 724 -17.60 42.64 -2.95
CA LEU A 724 -16.39 42.44 -3.76
C LEU A 724 -15.38 43.57 -3.55
N GLU A 725 -15.83 44.80 -3.30
CA GLU A 725 -14.98 45.97 -3.05
C GLU A 725 -14.07 45.79 -1.82
N ASN A 726 -14.50 44.95 -0.86
CA ASN A 726 -13.72 44.65 0.34
C ASN A 726 -12.74 43.48 0.13
N SER A 727 -12.67 42.86 -1.05
CA SER A 727 -11.70 41.81 -1.38
C SER A 727 -10.37 42.41 -1.86
N SER A 728 -9.26 41.75 -1.52
CA SER A 728 -7.89 42.08 -1.92
C SER A 728 -7.64 41.99 -3.42
N VAL A 729 -8.43 41.17 -4.13
CA VAL A 729 -8.30 40.97 -5.58
C VAL A 729 -9.16 41.95 -6.36
N PHE A 730 -10.39 42.18 -5.92
CA PHE A 730 -11.32 42.99 -6.68
C PHE A 730 -11.17 44.47 -6.35
N GLY A 731 -11.33 44.86 -5.09
CA GLY A 731 -11.36 46.27 -4.68
C GLY A 731 -10.18 47.11 -5.19
N PRO A 732 -8.92 46.75 -4.89
CA PRO A 732 -7.78 47.54 -5.32
C PRO A 732 -7.61 47.61 -6.84
N LEU A 733 -7.86 46.52 -7.54
CA LEU A 733 -7.74 46.49 -9.00
C LEU A 733 -8.84 47.33 -9.64
N ASP A 734 -10.07 47.27 -9.10
CA ASP A 734 -11.18 48.09 -9.57
C ASP A 734 -10.92 49.58 -9.37
N GLU A 735 -10.47 49.97 -8.17
CA GLU A 735 -10.10 51.35 -7.84
C GLU A 735 -9.04 51.92 -8.80
N TYR A 736 -8.03 51.13 -9.18
CA TYR A 736 -6.96 51.58 -10.08
C TYR A 736 -7.36 51.52 -11.56
N TYR A 737 -8.24 50.60 -11.93
CA TYR A 737 -8.71 50.45 -13.31
C TYR A 737 -9.71 51.56 -13.69
N THR A 738 -10.57 51.98 -12.76
CA THR A 738 -11.58 53.04 -13.02
C THR A 738 -11.03 54.45 -12.79
N ALA A 739 -9.94 54.61 -12.04
CA ALA A 739 -9.36 55.91 -11.78
C ALA A 739 -8.67 56.51 -13.04
N PRO A 740 -9.03 57.73 -13.47
CA PRO A 740 -8.53 58.32 -14.73
C PRO A 740 -7.04 58.70 -14.70
N ASP A 741 -6.43 58.78 -13.52
CA ASP A 741 -5.04 59.17 -13.29
C ASP A 741 -4.14 58.03 -12.77
N ARG A 742 -4.66 56.79 -12.75
CA ARG A 742 -3.93 55.60 -12.30
C ARG A 742 -3.99 54.49 -13.34
N SER A 743 -3.21 53.45 -13.12
CA SER A 743 -3.27 52.21 -13.87
C SER A 743 -3.06 51.03 -12.96
N VAL A 744 -3.71 49.90 -13.26
CA VAL A 744 -3.49 48.63 -12.58
C VAL A 744 -2.01 48.21 -12.62
N GLY A 745 -1.24 48.60 -13.65
CA GLY A 745 0.19 48.36 -13.71
C GLY A 745 0.98 48.99 -12.56
N GLU A 746 0.50 50.09 -11.99
CA GLU A 746 1.13 50.76 -10.84
C GLU A 746 1.11 49.88 -9.59
N LEU A 747 0.03 49.11 -9.38
CA LEU A 747 -0.11 48.18 -8.26
C LEU A 747 0.97 47.08 -8.26
N PHE A 748 1.50 46.74 -9.43
CA PHE A 748 2.54 45.73 -9.58
C PHE A 748 3.94 46.33 -9.81
N GLY A 749 4.11 47.62 -9.55
CA GLY A 749 5.39 48.33 -9.69
C GLY A 749 5.88 48.43 -11.13
N THR A 750 4.98 48.49 -12.10
CA THR A 750 5.30 48.61 -13.52
C THR A 750 4.84 49.94 -14.10
N ASP A 751 5.66 50.57 -14.95
CA ASP A 751 5.41 51.90 -15.56
C ASP A 751 4.38 51.87 -16.72
N LEU A 752 3.53 50.84 -16.85
CA LEU A 752 2.75 50.55 -18.06
C LEU A 752 1.28 50.15 -17.80
N SER A 753 0.46 50.55 -18.80
CA SER A 753 -1.00 50.53 -18.98
C SER A 753 -1.84 49.33 -18.51
N ASP A 754 -3.17 49.51 -18.54
CA ASP A 754 -4.19 48.49 -18.27
C ASP A 754 -4.38 47.45 -19.39
N SER A 755 -3.46 47.41 -20.37
CA SER A 755 -3.50 46.45 -21.48
C SER A 755 -3.63 44.98 -21.02
N PRO A 756 -2.91 44.52 -19.97
CA PRO A 756 -3.05 43.14 -19.49
C PRO A 756 -4.43 42.80 -18.93
N VAL A 757 -5.16 43.80 -18.43
CA VAL A 757 -6.54 43.64 -17.97
C VAL A 757 -7.45 43.50 -19.18
N ALA A 758 -7.29 44.35 -20.21
CA ALA A 758 -8.02 44.25 -21.46
C ALA A 758 -7.82 42.89 -22.16
N ASP A 759 -6.58 42.37 -22.18
CA ASP A 759 -6.24 41.05 -22.73
C ASP A 759 -6.86 39.87 -21.94
N SER A 760 -7.41 40.14 -20.75
CA SER A 760 -8.07 39.15 -19.88
C SER A 760 -9.60 39.20 -19.96
N VAL A 761 -10.18 40.18 -20.68
CA VAL A 761 -11.63 40.29 -20.89
C VAL A 761 -12.09 39.20 -21.87
N ALA A 762 -13.08 38.41 -21.46
CA ALA A 762 -13.70 37.42 -22.34
C ALA A 762 -15.08 37.88 -22.82
N TYR A 763 -15.77 38.71 -22.02
CA TYR A 763 -17.10 39.22 -22.32
C TYR A 763 -17.10 40.75 -22.26
N PRO A 764 -16.63 41.44 -23.32
CA PRO A 764 -16.64 42.91 -23.40
C PRO A 764 -18.02 43.50 -23.10
N GLU A 765 -19.09 42.83 -23.53
CA GLU A 765 -20.48 43.22 -23.30
C GLU A 765 -20.87 43.27 -21.82
N LEU A 766 -20.28 42.41 -20.98
CA LEU A 766 -20.48 42.43 -19.52
C LEU A 766 -19.49 43.39 -18.85
N PHE A 767 -18.26 43.43 -19.35
CA PHE A 767 -17.18 44.20 -18.74
C PHE A 767 -17.37 45.73 -18.90
N GLU A 768 -17.81 46.19 -20.06
CA GLU A 768 -18.10 47.61 -20.34
C GLU A 768 -19.34 48.09 -19.59
N ALA A 769 -20.39 47.25 -19.51
CA ALA A 769 -21.61 47.53 -18.75
C ALA A 769 -21.29 47.83 -17.27
N ALA A 770 -20.31 47.12 -16.69
CA ALA A 770 -19.86 47.38 -15.32
C ALA A 770 -19.29 48.80 -15.12
N GLY A 771 -18.74 49.44 -16.15
CA GLY A 771 -18.17 50.79 -16.09
C GLY A 771 -19.16 51.93 -16.31
N ALA A 772 -20.27 51.68 -17.02
CA ALA A 772 -21.29 52.69 -17.30
C ALA A 772 -22.14 53.06 -16.05
N ALA A 773 -22.08 52.26 -14.99
CA ALA A 773 -22.82 52.48 -13.74
C ALA A 773 -22.24 53.60 -12.86
N ASP A 774 -20.93 53.87 -12.93
CA ASP A 774 -20.28 54.97 -12.20
C ASP A 774 -20.41 56.33 -12.90
N GLU A 775 -20.83 56.33 -14.18
CA GLU A 775 -21.15 57.54 -14.93
C GLU A 775 -22.67 57.73 -15.05
N THR A 776 -23.32 58.16 -13.96
CA THR A 776 -24.53 58.97 -14.12
C THR A 776 -24.28 60.45 -13.81
N PRO A 777 -24.94 61.35 -14.56
CA PRO A 777 -24.56 62.73 -14.74
C PRO A 777 -25.15 63.63 -13.64
N ASP A 778 -24.45 64.75 -13.37
CA ASP A 778 -24.89 65.93 -12.58
C ASP A 778 -26.40 66.12 -12.34
#